data_AF-A0A6A0HAW6-F1
#
_entry.id   AF-A0A6A0HAW6-F1
#
_cell.length_a   1.000
_cell.length_b   1.000
_cell.length_c   1.000
_cell.angle_alpha   90.00
_cell.angle_beta   90.00
_cell.angle_gamma   90.00
#
_symmetry.space_group_name_H-M   'P 1'
#
loop_
_entity.id
_entity.type
_entity.pdbx_description
1 polymer ?
#
loop_
_entity_poly.entity_id
_entity_poly.type
_entity_poly.pdbx_seq_one_letter_code
_entity_poly.pdbx_strand_id
1 'polypeptide(L)'
;MRNGPRGIPNGGIIITVDGRGFDVIAEPKMYVEYDDVEFNSPCFVKNDTRMECRTPEILIPPERERELDPTNGMNLMYGFIMDNVTSVRNLPQNNHNSLQYFSLFPDPEYYAFGEDDDTVKEYKSDYLTINGANLDRASQELDVEVRIGDEFCNVTSLSRSQLTCRPPEEQPSPAPGDKSDTGLPLVVVKIGNKLEYRIGRLQYSGLSEVGAFNQQLIIGLSVGAVVLIIILIVCLIVYRQKSNQNSRVLKNMQEQMDVLELRVAAECKEAFAELQTEMTDLTSDLIGAGGIPFLDYRFYTMKILFPNMDETSVLQMERPDLDRKEKGLKIFNQLILNKTFLLLFIRTLEANRYFSMRDRVNVASLIMVALQGKMEYCSDILKTLLAELIERCIDGKIHPKLLFRRTESVAEKMLSSWFTFLLYKFLKECAGEPLYMLFRAIKQQVDKGPVDAVFSEARYSLSEEKLIRQSIEYKEMTVEVSMCQIYLGGGGDGTVEGGETPVKVLDCDTISQVKEKALDAIYRYYPYSHRPWRDELDLEWRTGTSGRLILYDEDSTTRAESGWKRLNTLSHYNVPDMAQLTLIPKQSSLYNYMSMLSDKSDKSHHQNQHHNHQSQQHQKYETLNLSKFSSASPPLSRATSPLNHDNDAGVKQRQRDTQSFDNNCRNNKVWHLVRQQETEQREGEQRSNKMVSEIYLTRLLSTKLTLQKFVDDLFETIFSIAHRGSALPLAIKYMFDFLDDQALQHGITDPEVVHTWKSNSLPLRFWVNLIKNPNFVFDIHKSNIVDACLSVVAQTFMDSCSTSDHRLGKDSPSSKLLYAKDIPIYKEWVDRYYSDIKMMQPISDQDMNAMLAEESRMHASEFNTMAALAELYGYAFKYNDQLILALEEDEFSTKQRLAYKLEQIHNIMSND
;
A
#
# COMPACT_ATOMS: atom_id res chain seq x y z
N MET A 1 1.80 -21.03 -26.08
CA MET A 1 1.53 -22.22 -26.92
C MET A 1 0.13 -22.09 -27.50
N ARG A 2 -0.17 -22.68 -28.67
CA ARG A 2 -1.49 -22.53 -29.31
C ARG A 2 -2.57 -23.28 -28.54
N ASN A 3 -3.75 -22.65 -28.39
CA ASN A 3 -4.96 -23.33 -27.96
C ASN A 3 -5.56 -24.06 -29.17
N GLY A 4 -5.50 -25.39 -29.13
CA GLY A 4 -6.19 -26.33 -30.04
C GLY A 4 -5.50 -26.57 -31.40
N PRO A 5 -5.76 -27.73 -32.04
CA PRO A 5 -5.39 -27.96 -33.44
C PRO A 5 -6.32 -27.20 -34.39
N ARG A 6 -5.78 -26.76 -35.53
CA ARG A 6 -6.46 -25.87 -36.48
C ARG A 6 -6.13 -26.24 -37.92
N GLY A 7 -7.02 -25.92 -38.84
CA GLY A 7 -6.79 -26.08 -40.28
C GLY A 7 -7.70 -25.22 -41.13
N ILE A 8 -7.65 -25.48 -42.43
CA ILE A 8 -8.41 -24.80 -43.49
C ILE A 8 -9.02 -25.85 -44.44
N PRO A 9 -10.12 -25.57 -45.17
CA PRO A 9 -10.77 -26.52 -46.08
C PRO A 9 -9.82 -27.22 -47.06
N ASN A 10 -8.90 -26.49 -47.70
CA ASN A 10 -7.93 -27.07 -48.63
C ASN A 10 -6.80 -27.89 -47.97
N GLY A 11 -6.75 -27.95 -46.64
CA GLY A 11 -5.85 -28.79 -45.87
C GLY A 11 -4.36 -28.40 -45.96
N GLY A 12 -3.49 -29.33 -45.55
CA GLY A 12 -2.04 -29.21 -45.71
C GLY A 12 -1.28 -28.41 -44.63
N ILE A 13 -1.96 -27.83 -43.63
CA ILE A 13 -1.34 -27.15 -42.48
C ILE A 13 -0.61 -28.17 -41.60
N ILE A 14 0.58 -27.83 -41.10
CA ILE A 14 1.41 -28.77 -40.31
C ILE A 14 1.06 -28.67 -38.83
N ILE A 15 0.60 -29.78 -38.26
CA ILE A 15 0.33 -29.97 -36.84
C ILE A 15 1.45 -30.84 -36.25
N THR A 16 2.19 -30.28 -35.29
CA THR A 16 3.05 -31.06 -34.40
C THR A 16 2.20 -31.83 -33.40
N VAL A 17 2.50 -33.12 -33.22
CA VAL A 17 1.89 -33.99 -32.21
C VAL A 17 3.01 -34.59 -31.35
N ASP A 18 2.93 -34.34 -30.05
CA ASP A 18 3.85 -34.87 -29.05
C ASP A 18 3.21 -36.06 -28.32
N GLY A 19 4.00 -37.09 -28.02
CA GLY A 19 3.55 -38.37 -27.48
C GLY A 19 4.71 -39.29 -27.09
N ARG A 20 4.50 -40.61 -27.20
CA ARG A 20 5.50 -41.68 -26.97
C ARG A 20 5.11 -42.91 -27.80
N GLY A 21 6.09 -43.71 -28.22
CA GLY A 21 5.90 -44.94 -29.00
C GLY A 21 5.59 -44.71 -30.47
N PHE A 22 5.87 -43.51 -31.03
CA PHE A 22 5.56 -43.22 -32.43
C PHE A 22 6.47 -43.97 -33.42
N ASP A 23 7.65 -44.41 -32.99
CA ASP A 23 8.60 -45.17 -33.82
C ASP A 23 8.14 -46.61 -34.13
N VAL A 24 7.16 -47.13 -33.37
CA VAL A 24 6.57 -48.46 -33.55
C VAL A 24 5.44 -48.47 -34.59
N ILE A 25 4.90 -47.29 -34.97
CA ILE A 25 3.70 -47.17 -35.82
C ILE A 25 4.09 -47.19 -37.30
N ALA A 26 3.44 -48.05 -38.09
CA ALA A 26 3.78 -48.24 -39.51
C ALA A 26 3.21 -47.15 -40.42
N GLU A 27 1.92 -46.82 -40.29
CA GLU A 27 1.26 -45.78 -41.10
C GLU A 27 0.37 -44.86 -40.24
N PRO A 28 0.95 -43.94 -39.43
CA PRO A 28 0.17 -42.98 -38.67
C PRO A 28 -0.54 -42.00 -39.60
N LYS A 29 -1.85 -41.84 -39.42
CA LYS A 29 -2.69 -40.89 -40.16
C LYS A 29 -3.51 -40.03 -39.18
N MET A 30 -3.73 -38.77 -39.52
CA MET A 30 -4.70 -37.91 -38.85
C MET A 30 -6.02 -37.98 -39.59
N TYR A 31 -7.15 -37.96 -38.87
CA TYR A 31 -8.46 -37.78 -39.47
C TYR A 31 -9.25 -36.66 -38.79
N VAL A 32 -10.10 -36.00 -39.57
CA VAL A 32 -11.08 -34.99 -39.14
C VAL A 32 -12.44 -35.41 -39.70
N GLU A 33 -13.49 -35.26 -38.90
CA GLU A 33 -14.84 -35.71 -39.22
C GLU A 33 -15.75 -34.50 -39.51
N TYR A 34 -16.44 -34.52 -40.65
CA TYR A 34 -17.37 -33.47 -41.10
C TYR A 34 -18.58 -34.13 -41.80
N ASP A 35 -19.80 -33.74 -41.41
CA ASP A 35 -21.07 -34.31 -41.90
C ASP A 35 -21.05 -35.86 -41.98
N ASP A 36 -20.65 -36.51 -40.87
CA ASP A 36 -20.50 -37.97 -40.70
C ASP A 36 -19.49 -38.66 -41.65
N VAL A 37 -18.56 -37.90 -42.27
CA VAL A 37 -17.49 -38.40 -43.15
C VAL A 37 -16.10 -38.14 -42.57
N GLU A 38 -15.26 -39.19 -42.52
CA GLU A 38 -13.86 -39.09 -42.08
C GLU A 38 -12.90 -38.71 -43.22
N PHE A 39 -12.35 -37.50 -43.17
CA PHE A 39 -11.29 -37.02 -44.06
C PHE A 39 -9.94 -37.31 -43.43
N ASN A 40 -9.03 -38.01 -44.13
CA ASN A 40 -7.77 -38.48 -43.57
C ASN A 40 -6.52 -37.98 -44.33
N SER A 41 -5.39 -37.98 -43.62
CA SER A 41 -4.12 -37.38 -44.06
C SER A 41 -2.93 -38.09 -43.40
N PRO A 42 -1.77 -38.21 -44.07
CA PRO A 42 -0.60 -38.88 -43.52
C PRO A 42 0.13 -38.04 -42.46
N CYS A 43 0.66 -38.72 -41.45
CA CYS A 43 1.61 -38.17 -40.49
C CYS A 43 3.02 -38.72 -40.73
N PHE A 44 4.03 -37.91 -40.40
CA PHE A 44 5.44 -38.26 -40.53
C PHE A 44 6.09 -38.27 -39.14
N VAL A 45 6.53 -39.45 -38.70
CA VAL A 45 7.25 -39.62 -37.43
C VAL A 45 8.63 -38.97 -37.53
N LYS A 46 9.00 -38.13 -36.56
CA LYS A 46 10.35 -37.55 -36.47
C LYS A 46 11.22 -38.30 -35.48
N ASN A 47 10.63 -38.71 -34.35
CA ASN A 47 11.22 -39.56 -33.33
C ASN A 47 10.12 -40.22 -32.49
N ASP A 48 10.48 -41.14 -31.60
CA ASP A 48 9.61 -41.82 -30.61
C ASP A 48 8.59 -40.89 -29.93
N THR A 49 8.97 -39.65 -29.63
CA THR A 49 8.16 -38.69 -28.88
C THR A 49 7.42 -37.64 -29.72
N ARG A 50 7.70 -37.52 -31.03
CA ARG A 50 7.15 -36.44 -31.86
C ARG A 50 6.93 -36.84 -33.33
N MET A 51 5.75 -36.48 -33.85
CA MET A 51 5.40 -36.60 -35.26
C MET A 51 4.79 -35.30 -35.81
N GLU A 52 4.81 -35.13 -37.13
CA GLU A 52 4.19 -34.01 -37.86
C GLU A 52 3.07 -34.54 -38.77
N CYS A 53 1.83 -34.14 -38.51
CA CYS A 53 0.67 -34.46 -39.33
C CYS A 53 0.29 -33.26 -40.18
N ARG A 54 -0.04 -33.48 -41.46
CA ARG A 54 -0.70 -32.43 -42.26
C ARG A 54 -2.20 -32.50 -42.00
N THR A 55 -2.92 -31.38 -41.99
CA THR A 55 -4.39 -31.42 -41.91
C THR A 55 -4.98 -32.02 -43.20
N PRO A 56 -6.05 -32.81 -43.11
CA PRO A 56 -6.75 -33.31 -44.29
C PRO A 56 -7.43 -32.17 -45.05
N GLU A 57 -7.69 -32.42 -46.33
CA GLU A 57 -8.60 -31.63 -47.15
C GLU A 57 -10.04 -32.03 -46.80
N ILE A 58 -10.90 -31.05 -46.52
CA ILE A 58 -12.28 -31.26 -46.11
C ILE A 58 -13.18 -30.70 -47.21
N LEU A 59 -13.99 -31.56 -47.84
CA LEU A 59 -14.86 -31.18 -48.95
C LEU A 59 -16.12 -30.47 -48.43
N ILE A 60 -16.06 -29.14 -48.33
CA ILE A 60 -17.16 -28.29 -47.88
C ILE A 60 -17.88 -27.68 -49.10
N PRO A 61 -19.23 -27.63 -49.13
CA PRO A 61 -19.96 -26.92 -50.17
C PRO A 61 -19.59 -25.43 -50.22
N PRO A 62 -19.34 -24.82 -51.40
CA PRO A 62 -18.88 -23.42 -51.51
C PRO A 62 -19.81 -22.37 -50.88
N GLU A 63 -21.09 -22.71 -50.71
CA GLU A 63 -22.07 -21.87 -50.03
C GLU A 63 -21.79 -21.81 -48.51
N ARG A 64 -21.49 -22.95 -47.88
CA ARG A 64 -21.15 -23.05 -46.44
C ARG A 64 -19.73 -22.59 -46.13
N GLU A 65 -18.81 -22.70 -47.08
CA GLU A 65 -17.44 -22.21 -46.92
C GLU A 65 -17.40 -20.69 -46.67
N ARG A 66 -18.30 -19.93 -47.32
CA ARG A 66 -18.47 -18.49 -47.13
C ARG A 66 -19.16 -18.12 -45.81
N GLU A 67 -19.79 -19.08 -45.14
CA GLU A 67 -20.45 -18.90 -43.84
C GLU A 67 -19.53 -19.26 -42.65
N LEU A 68 -18.30 -19.74 -42.91
CA LEU A 68 -17.31 -20.02 -41.87
C LEU A 68 -16.88 -18.72 -41.15
N ASP A 69 -17.19 -18.61 -39.87
CA ASP A 69 -16.84 -17.46 -39.03
C ASP A 69 -15.30 -17.23 -39.01
N PRO A 70 -14.79 -16.13 -39.57
CA PRO A 70 -13.34 -15.85 -39.60
C PRO A 70 -12.73 -15.61 -38.22
N THR A 71 -13.55 -15.39 -37.19
CA THR A 71 -13.12 -15.09 -35.82
C THR A 71 -13.09 -16.32 -34.93
N ASN A 72 -14.15 -17.15 -34.96
CA ASN A 72 -14.31 -18.30 -34.07
C ASN A 72 -14.04 -19.66 -34.73
N GLY A 73 -14.21 -19.77 -36.06
CA GLY A 73 -14.09 -21.03 -36.80
C GLY A 73 -15.20 -22.05 -36.50
N MET A 74 -15.14 -23.20 -37.16
CA MET A 74 -16.04 -24.35 -36.96
C MET A 74 -15.31 -25.46 -36.20
N ASN A 75 -15.91 -25.98 -35.12
CA ASN A 75 -15.31 -27.01 -34.29
C ASN A 75 -15.71 -28.42 -34.76
N LEU A 76 -14.72 -29.24 -35.10
CA LEU A 76 -14.89 -30.60 -35.65
C LEU A 76 -14.28 -31.67 -34.73
N MET A 77 -14.74 -32.91 -34.88
CA MET A 77 -14.09 -34.08 -34.30
C MET A 77 -12.81 -34.43 -35.05
N TYR A 78 -11.81 -34.91 -34.32
CA TYR A 78 -10.56 -35.40 -34.90
C TYR A 78 -9.96 -36.52 -34.04
N GLY A 79 -9.05 -37.26 -34.65
CA GLY A 79 -8.23 -38.26 -33.99
C GLY A 79 -7.11 -38.74 -34.88
N PHE A 80 -6.47 -39.83 -34.46
CA PHE A 80 -5.43 -40.50 -35.23
C PHE A 80 -5.81 -41.95 -35.54
N ILE A 81 -5.27 -42.45 -36.64
CA ILE A 81 -5.33 -43.84 -37.08
C ILE A 81 -3.90 -44.37 -36.97
N MET A 82 -3.69 -45.25 -35.99
CA MET A 82 -2.38 -45.79 -35.63
C MET A 82 -2.57 -47.28 -35.32
N ASP A 83 -2.47 -48.15 -36.33
CA ASP A 83 -2.43 -49.61 -36.18
C ASP A 83 -3.44 -50.22 -35.19
N ASN A 84 -4.70 -49.78 -35.30
CA ASN A 84 -5.86 -50.18 -34.49
C ASN A 84 -5.86 -49.73 -33.01
N VAL A 85 -5.06 -48.73 -32.63
CA VAL A 85 -5.16 -48.06 -31.32
C VAL A 85 -6.44 -47.21 -31.24
N THR A 86 -7.43 -47.68 -30.48
CA THR A 86 -8.74 -47.01 -30.37
C THR A 86 -8.76 -45.81 -29.43
N SER A 87 -7.83 -45.71 -28.48
CA SER A 87 -7.75 -44.61 -27.51
C SER A 87 -7.38 -43.25 -28.11
N VAL A 88 -6.78 -43.24 -29.31
CA VAL A 88 -6.40 -42.01 -30.04
C VAL A 88 -7.45 -41.58 -31.09
N ARG A 89 -8.58 -42.28 -31.16
CA ARG A 89 -9.77 -41.84 -31.91
C ARG A 89 -10.64 -40.93 -31.02
N ASN A 90 -11.39 -40.03 -31.65
CA ASN A 90 -12.36 -39.12 -31.00
C ASN A 90 -11.78 -38.42 -29.75
N LEU A 91 -10.60 -37.81 -29.92
CA LEU A 91 -9.75 -37.31 -28.83
C LEU A 91 -10.45 -36.33 -27.85
N PRO A 92 -11.27 -35.37 -28.29
CA PRO A 92 -11.95 -34.45 -27.37
C PRO A 92 -12.93 -35.18 -26.42
N GLN A 93 -13.57 -36.24 -26.91
CA GLN A 93 -14.59 -37.01 -26.17
C GLN A 93 -13.96 -38.03 -25.22
N ASN A 94 -12.91 -38.73 -25.66
CA ASN A 94 -12.27 -39.79 -24.87
C ASN A 94 -11.37 -39.26 -23.73
N ASN A 95 -10.87 -38.02 -23.81
CA ASN A 95 -9.98 -37.42 -22.81
C ASN A 95 -10.68 -36.43 -21.85
N HIS A 96 -11.94 -36.70 -21.47
CA HIS A 96 -12.70 -35.91 -20.47
C HIS A 96 -12.64 -34.37 -20.71
N ASN A 97 -12.83 -33.90 -21.96
CA ASN A 97 -12.77 -32.49 -22.36
C ASN A 97 -11.41 -31.77 -22.10
N SER A 98 -10.33 -32.47 -21.77
CA SER A 98 -9.00 -31.86 -21.58
C SER A 98 -8.34 -31.42 -22.89
N LEU A 99 -8.75 -31.98 -24.03
CA LEU A 99 -8.32 -31.59 -25.37
C LEU A 99 -9.42 -30.82 -26.10
N GLN A 100 -9.02 -29.71 -26.74
CA GLN A 100 -9.91 -28.88 -27.54
C GLN A 100 -10.27 -29.55 -28.87
N TYR A 101 -11.42 -29.16 -29.42
CA TYR A 101 -11.92 -29.57 -30.73
C TYR A 101 -10.99 -29.05 -31.85
N PHE A 102 -11.10 -29.62 -33.06
CA PHE A 102 -10.37 -29.12 -34.22
C PHE A 102 -11.07 -27.88 -34.78
N SER A 103 -10.43 -26.72 -34.75
CA SER A 103 -11.03 -25.47 -35.25
C SER A 103 -10.66 -25.23 -36.72
N LEU A 104 -11.64 -25.39 -37.60
CA LEU A 104 -11.55 -25.10 -39.02
C LEU A 104 -11.84 -23.62 -39.29
N PHE A 105 -10.95 -22.93 -39.99
CA PHE A 105 -11.09 -21.53 -40.41
C PHE A 105 -11.24 -21.45 -41.93
N PRO A 106 -11.85 -20.38 -42.49
CA PRO A 106 -11.86 -20.17 -43.94
C PRO A 106 -10.44 -20.09 -44.51
N ASP A 107 -10.28 -20.45 -45.79
CA ASP A 107 -9.01 -20.34 -46.51
C ASP A 107 -8.48 -18.88 -46.49
N PRO A 108 -7.15 -18.68 -46.39
CA PRO A 108 -6.55 -17.34 -46.32
C PRO A 108 -6.51 -16.66 -47.69
N GLU A 109 -7.00 -15.43 -47.78
CA GLU A 109 -6.99 -14.66 -49.04
C GLU A 109 -5.71 -13.84 -49.18
N TYR A 110 -5.05 -13.87 -50.34
CA TYR A 110 -3.91 -13.01 -50.68
C TYR A 110 -4.30 -12.07 -51.80
N TYR A 111 -3.97 -10.79 -51.65
CA TYR A 111 -4.30 -9.75 -52.62
C TYR A 111 -3.11 -9.48 -53.55
N ALA A 112 -3.41 -9.39 -54.85
CA ALA A 112 -2.44 -9.02 -55.88
C ALA A 112 -1.90 -7.59 -55.67
N PHE A 113 -0.79 -7.27 -56.33
CA PHE A 113 -0.14 -5.96 -56.22
C PHE A 113 -0.91 -4.82 -56.91
N GLY A 114 -1.85 -5.14 -57.79
CA GLY A 114 -2.74 -4.21 -58.48
C GLY A 114 -4.00 -4.92 -59.01
N GLU A 115 -4.82 -4.22 -59.79
CA GLU A 115 -6.11 -4.75 -60.28
C GLU A 115 -5.97 -5.79 -61.41
N ASP A 116 -4.83 -5.82 -62.12
CA ASP A 116 -4.49 -6.83 -63.13
C ASP A 116 -3.39 -7.79 -62.63
N ASP A 117 -3.54 -9.10 -62.90
CA ASP A 117 -2.62 -10.19 -62.52
C ASP A 117 -1.16 -10.00 -62.99
N ASP A 118 -0.93 -9.20 -64.04
CA ASP A 118 0.40 -8.95 -64.63
C ASP A 118 1.00 -7.60 -64.18
N THR A 119 0.43 -6.95 -63.15
CA THR A 119 0.96 -5.70 -62.61
C THR A 119 2.38 -5.87 -62.06
N VAL A 120 3.27 -4.99 -62.53
CA VAL A 120 4.68 -4.95 -62.13
C VAL A 120 4.84 -4.03 -60.92
N LYS A 121 5.25 -4.60 -59.78
CA LYS A 121 5.60 -3.85 -58.58
C LYS A 121 7.10 -3.56 -58.55
N GLU A 122 7.44 -2.28 -58.42
CA GLU A 122 8.81 -1.82 -58.31
C GLU A 122 9.36 -2.09 -56.88
N TYR A 123 10.48 -2.80 -56.78
CA TYR A 123 11.08 -3.21 -55.51
C TYR A 123 12.30 -2.37 -55.14
N LYS A 124 12.24 -1.73 -53.94
CA LYS A 124 13.20 -0.72 -53.45
C LYS A 124 13.49 -0.80 -51.93
N SER A 125 13.08 -1.88 -51.27
CA SER A 125 13.16 -2.06 -49.80
C SER A 125 14.00 -3.30 -49.47
N ASP A 126 14.31 -3.55 -48.20
CA ASP A 126 14.94 -4.80 -47.74
C ASP A 126 13.93 -5.95 -47.53
N TYR A 127 12.64 -5.64 -47.56
CA TYR A 127 11.53 -6.57 -47.29
C TYR A 127 10.39 -6.40 -48.28
N LEU A 128 9.79 -7.52 -48.70
CA LEU A 128 8.59 -7.57 -49.53
C LEU A 128 7.36 -7.85 -48.67
N THR A 129 6.40 -6.93 -48.68
CA THR A 129 5.09 -7.10 -48.02
C THR A 129 4.01 -7.44 -49.04
N ILE A 130 3.24 -8.49 -48.71
CA ILE A 130 2.07 -8.99 -49.44
C ILE A 130 0.86 -8.84 -48.52
N ASN A 131 -0.21 -8.19 -49.00
CA ASN A 131 -1.44 -7.99 -48.23
C ASN A 131 -2.40 -9.17 -48.42
N GLY A 132 -3.31 -9.37 -47.46
CA GLY A 132 -4.32 -10.42 -47.51
C GLY A 132 -5.33 -10.32 -46.37
N ALA A 133 -6.08 -11.39 -46.14
CA ALA A 133 -7.01 -11.53 -45.03
C ALA A 133 -7.00 -12.95 -44.44
N ASN A 134 -7.13 -13.04 -43.11
CA ASN A 134 -7.17 -14.27 -42.32
C ASN A 134 -5.88 -15.12 -42.35
N LEU A 135 -4.74 -14.52 -42.70
CA LEU A 135 -3.47 -15.24 -42.92
C LEU A 135 -2.94 -15.97 -41.67
N ASP A 136 -3.22 -15.46 -40.47
CA ASP A 136 -2.71 -15.95 -39.17
C ASP A 136 -3.64 -16.93 -38.43
N ARG A 137 -4.81 -17.24 -38.99
CA ARG A 137 -5.89 -17.95 -38.28
C ARG A 137 -5.55 -19.42 -38.00
N ALA A 138 -5.17 -20.13 -39.06
CA ALA A 138 -4.75 -21.53 -39.04
C ALA A 138 -3.24 -21.67 -39.30
N SER A 139 -2.72 -21.03 -40.36
CA SER A 139 -1.33 -21.11 -40.81
C SER A 139 -0.31 -20.46 -39.86
N GLN A 140 0.95 -20.83 -39.99
CA GLN A 140 2.14 -20.16 -39.44
C GLN A 140 3.11 -19.78 -40.56
N GLU A 141 4.18 -19.06 -40.23
CA GLU A 141 5.29 -18.73 -41.13
C GLU A 141 5.91 -19.97 -41.81
N LEU A 142 5.88 -21.13 -41.15
CA LEU A 142 6.37 -22.41 -41.68
C LEU A 142 5.38 -23.12 -42.63
N ASP A 143 4.10 -22.72 -42.65
CA ASP A 143 3.06 -23.30 -43.50
C ASP A 143 2.89 -22.56 -44.85
N VAL A 144 3.62 -21.45 -45.04
CA VAL A 144 3.51 -20.57 -46.21
C VAL A 144 4.84 -20.48 -46.95
N GLU A 145 4.86 -20.90 -48.20
CA GLU A 145 6.02 -20.85 -49.08
C GLU A 145 5.84 -19.72 -50.10
N VAL A 146 6.74 -18.74 -50.10
CA VAL A 146 6.72 -17.63 -51.08
C VAL A 146 7.85 -17.81 -52.08
N ARG A 147 7.51 -17.83 -53.36
CA ARG A 147 8.45 -17.96 -54.48
C ARG A 147 8.46 -16.71 -55.34
N ILE A 148 9.64 -16.36 -55.85
CA ILE A 148 9.86 -15.21 -56.74
C ILE A 148 10.67 -15.74 -57.92
N GLY A 149 10.00 -16.10 -59.01
CA GLY A 149 10.64 -16.80 -60.12
C GLY A 149 11.17 -18.18 -59.73
N ASP A 150 12.46 -18.42 -59.97
CA ASP A 150 13.14 -19.67 -59.60
C ASP A 150 13.58 -19.76 -58.13
N GLU A 151 13.72 -18.63 -57.42
CA GLU A 151 14.13 -18.59 -56.00
C GLU A 151 12.99 -18.44 -54.97
N PHE A 152 13.33 -18.61 -53.69
CA PHE A 152 12.42 -18.54 -52.54
C PHE A 152 12.61 -17.23 -51.75
N CYS A 153 11.50 -16.64 -51.29
CA CYS A 153 11.50 -15.48 -50.39
C CYS A 153 11.32 -15.98 -48.95
N ASN A 154 12.29 -15.72 -48.08
CA ASN A 154 12.25 -16.24 -46.71
C ASN A 154 11.22 -15.46 -45.87
N VAL A 155 10.15 -16.11 -45.41
CA VAL A 155 9.08 -15.46 -44.65
C VAL A 155 9.60 -15.05 -43.26
N THR A 156 9.49 -13.77 -42.93
CA THR A 156 10.02 -13.20 -41.67
C THR A 156 8.93 -12.80 -40.68
N SER A 157 7.69 -12.62 -41.14
CA SER A 157 6.54 -12.39 -40.27
C SER A 157 5.23 -12.69 -40.99
N LEU A 158 4.32 -13.40 -40.30
CA LEU A 158 2.94 -13.61 -40.74
C LEU A 158 1.95 -12.97 -39.76
N SER A 159 1.14 -12.01 -40.25
CA SER A 159 0.10 -11.32 -39.48
C SER A 159 -1.25 -11.46 -40.17
N ARG A 160 -2.36 -11.21 -39.45
CA ARG A 160 -3.73 -11.41 -39.92
C ARG A 160 -4.06 -10.86 -41.32
N SER A 161 -3.43 -9.77 -41.73
CA SER A 161 -3.66 -9.11 -43.02
C SER A 161 -2.41 -8.86 -43.85
N GLN A 162 -1.22 -9.23 -43.37
CA GLN A 162 0.04 -8.98 -44.07
C GLN A 162 1.06 -10.09 -43.82
N LEU A 163 1.65 -10.59 -44.90
CA LEU A 163 2.85 -11.43 -44.91
C LEU A 163 4.04 -10.55 -45.29
N THR A 164 5.15 -10.69 -44.56
CA THR A 164 6.44 -10.08 -44.93
C THR A 164 7.50 -11.16 -45.13
N CYS A 165 8.22 -11.09 -46.24
CA CYS A 165 9.34 -11.97 -46.55
C CYS A 165 10.56 -11.16 -47.03
N ARG A 166 11.76 -11.73 -46.88
CA ARG A 166 13.00 -11.17 -47.43
C ARG A 166 13.32 -11.86 -48.77
N PRO A 167 13.27 -11.15 -49.90
CA PRO A 167 13.60 -11.70 -51.20
C PRO A 167 15.12 -11.73 -51.45
N PRO A 168 15.58 -12.34 -52.56
CA PRO A 168 16.98 -12.34 -52.97
C PRO A 168 17.56 -10.94 -53.22
N GLU A 169 18.88 -10.79 -53.16
CA GLU A 169 19.56 -9.50 -53.35
C GLU A 169 19.75 -9.12 -54.84
N GLU A 170 19.76 -10.11 -55.74
CA GLU A 170 19.74 -9.93 -57.20
C GLU A 170 18.43 -10.47 -57.79
N GLN A 171 18.01 -9.96 -58.96
CA GLN A 171 16.73 -10.35 -59.57
C GLN A 171 16.78 -11.82 -60.04
N PRO A 172 15.94 -12.73 -59.48
CA PRO A 172 15.91 -14.13 -59.89
C PRO A 172 15.31 -14.31 -61.29
N SER A 173 15.57 -15.46 -61.91
CA SER A 173 15.10 -15.76 -63.26
C SER A 173 13.61 -16.17 -63.26
N PRO A 174 12.88 -16.02 -64.38
CA PRO A 174 11.53 -16.55 -64.50
C PRO A 174 11.47 -18.06 -64.21
N ALA A 175 10.43 -18.50 -63.51
CA ALA A 175 10.29 -19.90 -63.12
C ALA A 175 10.25 -20.83 -64.35
N PRO A 176 10.87 -22.03 -64.30
CA PRO A 176 10.94 -22.94 -65.45
C PRO A 176 9.54 -23.42 -65.88
N GLY A 177 9.00 -22.79 -66.93
CA GLY A 177 7.64 -23.00 -67.43
C GLY A 177 6.89 -21.71 -67.75
N ASP A 178 7.30 -20.56 -67.20
CA ASP A 178 6.75 -19.25 -67.58
C ASP A 178 7.26 -18.83 -68.97
N LYS A 179 6.33 -18.45 -69.86
CA LYS A 179 6.60 -18.06 -71.26
C LYS A 179 6.21 -16.60 -71.50
N SER A 180 6.61 -15.70 -70.62
CA SER A 180 6.41 -14.26 -70.80
C SER A 180 7.60 -13.62 -71.53
N ASP A 181 7.31 -12.77 -72.51
CA ASP A 181 8.33 -11.97 -73.24
C ASP A 181 8.95 -10.84 -72.38
N THR A 182 8.52 -10.70 -71.10
CA THR A 182 8.87 -9.56 -70.23
C THR A 182 10.09 -9.79 -69.34
N GLY A 183 10.51 -11.05 -69.13
CA GLY A 183 11.73 -11.38 -68.36
C GLY A 183 11.69 -11.04 -66.85
N LEU A 184 10.53 -10.69 -66.30
CA LEU A 184 10.35 -10.33 -64.88
C LEU A 184 9.81 -11.51 -64.05
N PRO A 185 10.39 -11.79 -62.87
CA PRO A 185 9.93 -12.90 -62.02
C PRO A 185 8.53 -12.66 -61.45
N LEU A 186 7.70 -13.70 -61.51
CA LEU A 186 6.37 -13.74 -60.90
C LEU A 186 6.47 -14.11 -59.41
N VAL A 187 5.72 -13.41 -58.57
CA VAL A 187 5.58 -13.72 -57.14
C VAL A 187 4.38 -14.65 -56.93
N VAL A 188 4.63 -15.80 -56.31
CA VAL A 188 3.65 -16.85 -56.04
C VAL A 188 3.70 -17.25 -54.57
N VAL A 189 2.54 -17.31 -53.91
CA VAL A 189 2.39 -17.76 -52.52
C VAL A 189 1.69 -19.11 -52.51
N LYS A 190 2.30 -20.13 -51.90
CA LYS A 190 1.74 -21.48 -51.73
C LYS A 190 1.47 -21.78 -50.27
N ILE A 191 0.35 -22.44 -49.99
CA ILE A 191 -0.10 -22.75 -48.63
C ILE A 191 -0.63 -24.17 -48.59
N GLY A 192 -0.10 -24.97 -47.67
CA GLY A 192 -0.33 -26.40 -47.65
C GLY A 192 0.07 -27.06 -48.99
N ASN A 193 -0.79 -27.93 -49.51
CA ASN A 193 -0.49 -28.72 -50.72
C ASN A 193 -1.23 -28.24 -51.99
N LYS A 194 -2.22 -27.35 -51.87
CA LYS A 194 -3.19 -27.07 -52.94
C LYS A 194 -3.46 -25.59 -53.22
N LEU A 195 -3.34 -24.71 -52.23
CA LEU A 195 -3.57 -23.29 -52.44
C LEU A 195 -2.33 -22.64 -53.05
N GLU A 196 -2.51 -21.97 -54.18
CA GLU A 196 -1.47 -21.25 -54.91
C GLU A 196 -2.03 -19.92 -55.43
N TYR A 197 -1.55 -18.81 -54.86
CA TYR A 197 -1.96 -17.45 -55.20
C TYR A 197 -0.87 -16.77 -56.04
N ARG A 198 -1.26 -16.18 -57.17
CA ARG A 198 -0.40 -15.34 -58.00
C ARG A 198 -0.59 -13.89 -57.56
N ILE A 199 0.50 -13.23 -57.19
CA ILE A 199 0.43 -11.90 -56.55
C ILE A 199 0.79 -10.77 -57.53
N GLY A 200 1.59 -11.06 -58.56
CA GLY A 200 2.04 -10.09 -59.56
C GLY A 200 3.55 -10.22 -59.82
N ARG A 201 4.07 -9.40 -60.74
CA ARG A 201 5.49 -9.45 -61.12
C ARG A 201 6.32 -8.45 -60.32
N LEU A 202 7.59 -8.78 -60.08
CA LEU A 202 8.52 -7.93 -59.33
C LEU A 202 9.63 -7.43 -60.25
N GLN A 203 9.86 -6.11 -60.26
CA GLN A 203 11.00 -5.50 -60.94
C GLN A 203 11.96 -4.93 -59.90
N TYR A 204 13.20 -5.40 -59.91
CA TYR A 204 14.25 -4.88 -59.03
C TYR A 204 14.85 -3.63 -59.67
N SER A 205 14.76 -2.48 -58.98
CA SER A 205 15.33 -1.23 -59.49
C SER A 205 16.85 -1.21 -59.32
N GLY A 206 17.55 -1.90 -60.21
CA GLY A 206 19.00 -1.75 -60.36
C GLY A 206 19.37 -0.28 -60.59
N LEU A 207 20.45 0.19 -59.95
CA LEU A 207 20.99 1.54 -60.10
C LEU A 207 21.51 1.75 -61.54
N SER A 208 20.61 2.08 -62.47
CA SER A 208 20.92 2.14 -63.91
C SER A 208 20.10 3.18 -64.68
N GLU A 209 19.87 4.37 -64.11
CA GLU A 209 19.76 5.62 -64.88
C GLU A 209 20.41 6.79 -64.13
N VAL A 210 21.75 6.89 -64.22
CA VAL A 210 22.47 8.11 -63.82
C VAL A 210 22.38 9.14 -64.96
N GLY A 211 21.21 9.74 -65.09
CA GLY A 211 20.97 10.92 -65.93
C GLY A 211 21.58 12.18 -65.30
N ALA A 212 22.91 12.31 -65.38
CA ALA A 212 23.70 13.54 -65.18
C ALA A 212 23.24 14.53 -64.08
N PHE A 213 23.66 14.32 -62.82
CA PHE A 213 23.53 15.32 -61.75
C PHE A 213 24.86 15.75 -61.12
N ASN A 214 24.92 17.03 -60.74
CA ASN A 214 26.14 17.78 -60.47
C ASN A 214 27.05 17.22 -59.35
N GLN A 215 28.35 17.23 -59.64
CA GLN A 215 29.46 16.71 -58.83
C GLN A 215 29.63 17.37 -57.43
N GLN A 216 28.82 18.39 -57.11
CA GLN A 216 28.83 19.10 -55.82
C GLN A 216 27.83 18.53 -54.80
N LEU A 217 26.78 17.80 -55.24
CA LEU A 217 25.69 17.36 -54.35
C LEU A 217 25.97 15.98 -53.73
N ILE A 218 26.74 15.13 -54.41
CA ILE A 218 27.16 13.79 -53.94
C ILE A 218 28.02 13.89 -52.68
N ILE A 219 28.98 14.84 -52.63
CA ILE A 219 29.82 15.07 -51.46
C ILE A 219 28.98 15.54 -50.26
N GLY A 220 27.96 16.36 -50.50
CA GLY A 220 27.02 16.81 -49.46
C GLY A 220 26.18 15.68 -48.86
N LEU A 221 25.63 14.80 -49.71
CA LEU A 221 24.80 13.67 -49.25
C LEU A 221 25.61 12.56 -48.56
N SER A 222 26.81 12.22 -49.07
CA SER A 222 27.67 11.23 -48.41
C SER A 222 28.18 11.72 -47.06
N VAL A 223 28.59 12.99 -46.95
CA VAL A 223 28.96 13.60 -45.67
C VAL A 223 27.74 13.70 -44.75
N GLY A 224 26.56 14.07 -45.26
CA GLY A 224 25.32 14.13 -44.48
C GLY A 224 24.93 12.79 -43.86
N ALA A 225 24.93 11.71 -44.64
CA ALA A 225 24.62 10.36 -44.14
C ALA A 225 25.66 9.86 -43.12
N VAL A 226 26.95 10.07 -43.39
CA VAL A 226 28.03 9.72 -42.44
C VAL A 226 27.91 10.53 -41.15
N VAL A 227 27.60 11.82 -41.22
CA VAL A 227 27.34 12.67 -40.04
C VAL A 227 26.11 12.20 -39.28
N LEU A 228 25.03 11.78 -39.95
CA LEU A 228 23.82 11.27 -39.28
C LEU A 228 24.08 9.93 -38.57
N ILE A 229 24.82 9.02 -39.20
CA ILE A 229 25.27 7.75 -38.60
C ILE A 229 26.22 8.02 -37.43
N ILE A 230 27.16 8.95 -37.56
CA ILE A 230 28.04 9.38 -36.46
C ILE A 230 27.21 9.99 -35.32
N ILE A 231 26.19 10.81 -35.60
CA ILE A 231 25.28 11.35 -34.57
C ILE A 231 24.50 10.21 -33.90
N LEU A 232 24.01 9.22 -34.63
CA LEU A 232 23.31 8.06 -34.06
C LEU A 232 24.23 7.21 -33.18
N ILE A 233 25.45 6.95 -33.63
CA ILE A 233 26.50 6.25 -32.87
C ILE A 233 26.90 7.07 -31.65
N VAL A 234 27.09 8.39 -31.77
CA VAL A 234 27.37 9.29 -30.64
C VAL A 234 26.19 9.32 -29.68
N CYS A 235 24.94 9.34 -30.13
CA CYS A 235 23.75 9.25 -29.27
C CYS A 235 23.67 7.90 -28.55
N LEU A 236 23.99 6.77 -29.21
CA LEU A 236 24.05 5.45 -28.59
C LEU A 236 25.24 5.32 -27.62
N ILE A 237 26.39 5.91 -27.95
CA ILE A 237 27.56 5.98 -27.06
C ILE A 237 27.26 6.89 -25.88
N VAL A 238 26.62 8.05 -26.07
CA VAL A 238 26.21 8.96 -24.99
C VAL A 238 25.11 8.32 -24.14
N TYR A 239 24.16 7.59 -24.72
CA TYR A 239 23.15 6.84 -23.97
C TYR A 239 23.78 5.70 -23.16
N ARG A 240 24.67 4.90 -23.76
CA ARG A 240 25.42 3.85 -23.05
C ARG A 240 26.39 4.41 -22.04
N GLN A 241 27.07 5.53 -22.33
CA GLN A 241 27.95 6.23 -21.38
C GLN A 241 27.13 6.86 -20.26
N LYS A 242 25.96 7.44 -20.51
CA LYS A 242 25.09 8.02 -19.48
C LYS A 242 24.46 6.92 -18.62
N SER A 243 24.03 5.81 -19.21
CA SER A 243 23.56 4.63 -18.49
C SER A 243 24.68 4.00 -17.64
N ASN A 244 25.87 3.79 -18.23
CA ASN A 244 27.04 3.31 -17.51
C ASN A 244 27.54 4.32 -16.47
N GLN A 245 27.43 5.63 -16.70
CA GLN A 245 27.74 6.67 -15.72
C GLN A 245 26.73 6.66 -14.58
N ASN A 246 25.43 6.54 -14.85
CA ASN A 246 24.41 6.42 -13.82
C ASN A 246 24.63 5.14 -12.99
N SER A 247 24.93 4.01 -13.63
CA SER A 247 25.26 2.74 -12.95
C SER A 247 26.59 2.80 -12.18
N ARG A 248 27.63 3.45 -12.73
CA ARG A 248 28.90 3.69 -12.01
C ARG A 248 28.73 4.67 -10.86
N VAL A 249 27.95 5.74 -11.02
CA VAL A 249 27.62 6.67 -9.94
C VAL A 249 26.87 5.95 -8.83
N LEU A 250 25.90 5.09 -9.18
CA LEU A 250 25.18 4.24 -8.22
C LEU A 250 26.12 3.27 -7.49
N LYS A 251 26.99 2.56 -8.23
CA LYS A 251 28.00 1.67 -7.64
C LYS A 251 28.99 2.43 -6.75
N ASN A 252 29.53 3.55 -7.21
CA ASN A 252 30.44 4.38 -6.42
C ASN A 252 29.75 4.95 -5.17
N MET A 253 28.48 5.37 -5.25
CA MET A 253 27.71 5.81 -4.09
C MET A 253 27.48 4.66 -3.10
N GLN A 254 27.23 3.44 -3.60
CA GLN A 254 27.08 2.26 -2.76
C GLN A 254 28.41 1.84 -2.14
N GLU A 255 29.51 1.77 -2.89
CA GLU A 255 30.88 1.53 -2.37
C GLU A 255 31.29 2.59 -1.34
N GLN A 256 30.94 3.87 -1.54
CA GLN A 256 31.14 4.92 -0.54
C GLN A 256 30.31 4.67 0.72
N MET A 257 29.05 4.24 0.58
CA MET A 257 28.21 3.87 1.71
C MET A 257 28.78 2.63 2.45
N ASP A 258 29.29 1.64 1.73
CA ASP A 258 29.90 0.43 2.28
C ASP A 258 31.16 0.75 3.10
N VAL A 259 32.02 1.65 2.63
CA VAL A 259 33.22 2.11 3.37
C VAL A 259 32.82 2.87 4.64
N LEU A 260 31.76 3.68 4.58
CA LEU A 260 31.24 4.40 5.75
C LEU A 260 30.57 3.45 6.76
N GLU A 261 29.79 2.50 6.26
CA GLU A 261 29.16 1.44 7.06
C GLU A 261 30.22 0.60 7.77
N LEU A 262 31.28 0.16 7.08
CA LEU A 262 32.39 -0.59 7.68
C LEU A 262 33.16 0.22 8.73
N ARG A 263 33.36 1.53 8.52
CA ARG A 263 33.98 2.42 9.52
C ARG A 263 33.14 2.50 10.79
N VAL A 264 31.82 2.63 10.63
CA VAL A 264 30.86 2.80 11.74
C VAL A 264 30.46 1.47 12.39
N ALA A 265 30.59 0.34 11.69
CA ALA A 265 30.16 -0.98 12.17
C ALA A 265 30.85 -1.46 13.46
N ALA A 266 32.06 -0.99 13.77
CA ALA A 266 32.72 -1.30 15.03
C ALA A 266 32.06 -0.55 16.20
N GLU A 267 31.94 0.78 16.08
CA GLU A 267 31.23 1.64 17.05
C GLU A 267 29.78 1.20 17.24
N CYS A 268 29.11 0.78 16.16
CA CYS A 268 27.75 0.26 16.23
C CYS A 268 27.61 -1.11 16.86
N LYS A 269 28.62 -1.98 16.82
CA LYS A 269 28.55 -3.25 17.57
C LYS A 269 28.63 -3.00 19.07
N GLU A 270 29.41 -2.02 19.49
CA GLU A 270 29.49 -1.58 20.88
C GLU A 270 28.20 -0.88 21.31
N ALA A 271 27.72 0.12 20.55
CA ALA A 271 26.46 0.80 20.84
C ALA A 271 25.23 -0.13 20.78
N PHE A 272 25.23 -1.12 19.88
CA PHE A 272 24.20 -2.16 19.84
C PHE A 272 24.30 -3.11 21.03
N ALA A 273 25.50 -3.53 21.45
CA ALA A 273 25.65 -4.37 22.65
C ALA A 273 25.15 -3.63 23.90
N GLU A 274 25.47 -2.34 24.04
CA GLU A 274 24.99 -1.48 25.12
C GLU A 274 23.46 -1.33 25.08
N LEU A 275 22.89 -0.93 23.94
CA LEU A 275 21.43 -0.83 23.78
C LEU A 275 20.73 -2.18 24.01
N GLN A 276 21.33 -3.28 23.54
CA GLN A 276 20.80 -4.62 23.74
C GLN A 276 20.82 -5.01 25.22
N THR A 277 21.85 -4.64 26.00
CA THR A 277 21.87 -4.83 27.46
C THR A 277 20.81 -3.99 28.17
N GLU A 278 20.69 -2.69 27.86
CA GLU A 278 19.68 -1.83 28.49
C GLU A 278 18.24 -2.25 28.08
N MET A 279 18.08 -2.82 26.88
CA MET A 279 16.82 -3.43 26.43
C MET A 279 16.56 -4.78 27.11
N THR A 280 17.56 -5.65 27.35
CA THR A 280 17.33 -6.89 28.11
C THR A 280 16.96 -6.62 29.55
N ASP A 281 17.59 -5.62 30.18
CA ASP A 281 17.23 -5.16 31.52
C ASP A 281 15.78 -4.66 31.54
N LEU A 282 15.40 -3.87 30.53
CA LEU A 282 14.01 -3.45 30.33
C LEU A 282 13.04 -4.63 30.12
N THR A 283 13.45 -5.69 29.40
CA THR A 283 12.61 -6.87 29.18
C THR A 283 12.45 -7.70 30.46
N SER A 284 13.50 -7.89 31.28
CA SER A 284 13.36 -8.52 32.59
C SER A 284 12.46 -7.70 33.53
N ASP A 285 12.60 -6.38 33.49
CA ASP A 285 11.79 -5.43 34.26
C ASP A 285 10.30 -5.48 33.84
N LEU A 286 10.01 -5.57 32.54
CA LEU A 286 8.65 -5.75 31.99
C LEU A 286 8.00 -7.05 32.47
N ILE A 287 8.77 -8.15 32.52
CA ILE A 287 8.28 -9.46 32.99
C ILE A 287 7.95 -9.42 34.50
N GLY A 288 8.68 -8.62 35.29
CA GLY A 288 8.49 -8.54 36.75
C GLY A 288 7.33 -7.66 37.23
N ALA A 289 6.94 -6.62 36.47
CA ALA A 289 6.17 -5.50 37.04
C ALA A 289 4.82 -5.15 36.35
N GLY A 290 4.44 -5.82 35.25
CA GLY A 290 3.13 -5.58 34.64
C GLY A 290 2.98 -5.90 33.14
N GLY A 291 4.07 -6.27 32.46
CA GLY A 291 4.07 -6.53 31.01
C GLY A 291 4.02 -5.26 30.16
N ILE A 292 3.84 -5.46 28.85
CA ILE A 292 3.73 -4.36 27.88
C ILE A 292 2.39 -3.63 28.08
N PRO A 293 2.36 -2.28 28.13
CA PRO A 293 1.14 -1.50 28.36
C PRO A 293 0.25 -1.41 27.11
N PHE A 294 -0.30 -2.55 26.70
CA PHE A 294 -1.32 -2.63 25.64
C PHE A 294 -2.58 -1.85 26.04
N LEU A 295 -3.14 -1.10 25.11
CA LEU A 295 -4.48 -0.52 25.23
C LEU A 295 -5.53 -1.62 25.11
N ASP A 296 -6.62 -1.52 25.87
CA ASP A 296 -7.77 -2.40 25.73
C ASP A 296 -8.35 -2.33 24.31
N TYR A 297 -9.00 -3.42 23.89
CA TYR A 297 -9.59 -3.56 22.55
C TYR A 297 -10.42 -2.33 22.14
N ARG A 298 -11.27 -1.84 23.05
CA ARG A 298 -12.09 -0.64 22.85
C ARG A 298 -11.25 0.61 22.56
N PHE A 299 -10.19 0.88 23.32
CA PHE A 299 -9.37 2.07 23.10
C PHE A 299 -8.50 1.96 21.83
N TYR A 300 -7.92 0.78 21.58
CA TYR A 300 -7.13 0.50 20.37
C TYR A 300 -7.98 0.68 19.10
N THR A 301 -9.16 0.05 19.05
CA THR A 301 -10.08 0.17 17.90
C THR A 301 -10.54 1.60 17.69
N MET A 302 -10.93 2.31 18.76
CA MET A 302 -11.45 3.68 18.64
C MET A 302 -10.38 4.65 18.10
N LYS A 303 -9.11 4.53 18.53
CA LYS A 303 -8.01 5.34 17.98
C LYS A 303 -7.77 5.11 16.48
N ILE A 304 -8.04 3.91 15.95
CA ILE A 304 -7.83 3.58 14.53
C ILE A 304 -9.06 3.88 13.66
N LEU A 305 -10.26 3.71 14.23
CA LEU A 305 -11.52 4.03 13.57
C LEU A 305 -11.74 5.54 13.46
N PHE A 306 -11.40 6.30 14.50
CA PHE A 306 -11.65 7.74 14.60
C PHE A 306 -10.41 8.52 15.11
N PRO A 307 -9.29 8.56 14.36
CA PRO A 307 -8.00 9.12 14.79
C PRO A 307 -7.96 10.65 15.00
N ASN A 308 -9.10 11.35 14.98
CA ASN A 308 -9.21 12.81 15.14
C ASN A 308 -10.53 13.23 15.86
N MET A 309 -11.16 12.34 16.64
CA MET A 309 -12.48 12.56 17.28
C MET A 309 -12.46 12.05 18.72
N ASP A 310 -11.89 12.85 19.60
CA ASP A 310 -11.19 12.33 20.78
C ASP A 310 -12.14 11.99 21.93
N GLU A 311 -13.31 12.62 21.90
CA GLU A 311 -14.53 12.09 22.51
C GLU A 311 -15.63 12.08 21.45
N THR A 312 -15.58 11.09 20.56
CA THR A 312 -16.71 10.79 19.67
C THR A 312 -17.96 10.54 20.52
N SER A 313 -19.15 10.98 20.09
CA SER A 313 -20.45 10.67 20.72
C SER A 313 -20.64 9.17 21.02
N VAL A 314 -20.03 8.32 20.19
CA VAL A 314 -19.96 6.85 20.29
C VAL A 314 -19.19 6.33 21.52
N LEU A 315 -18.27 7.11 22.10
CA LEU A 315 -17.49 6.73 23.28
C LEU A 315 -18.26 6.93 24.61
N GLN A 316 -19.29 7.77 24.60
CA GLN A 316 -20.12 8.02 25.78
C GLN A 316 -21.13 6.87 25.93
N MET A 317 -20.88 5.98 26.91
CA MET A 317 -21.82 4.90 27.25
C MET A 317 -23.12 5.44 27.83
N GLU A 318 -23.06 6.55 28.57
CA GLU A 318 -24.23 7.24 29.12
C GLU A 318 -24.66 8.38 28.21
N ARG A 319 -25.72 8.14 27.42
CA ARG A 319 -26.33 9.13 26.50
C ARG A 319 -27.85 9.19 26.73
N PRO A 320 -28.33 9.85 27.80
CA PRO A 320 -29.75 9.94 28.14
C PRO A 320 -30.60 10.73 27.13
N ASP A 321 -29.96 11.41 26.17
CA ASP A 321 -30.60 11.98 24.98
C ASP A 321 -31.04 10.91 23.96
N LEU A 322 -30.36 9.76 23.90
CA LEU A 322 -30.69 8.66 23.00
C LEU A 322 -31.84 7.78 23.51
N ASP A 323 -32.09 7.74 24.83
CA ASP A 323 -33.22 6.99 25.42
C ASP A 323 -34.58 7.40 24.83
N ARG A 324 -34.74 8.67 24.48
CA ARG A 324 -35.96 9.19 23.82
C ARG A 324 -36.10 8.67 22.38
N LYS A 325 -34.98 8.50 21.67
CA LYS A 325 -34.93 8.09 20.26
C LYS A 325 -34.71 6.58 20.07
N GLU A 326 -34.57 5.84 21.17
CA GLU A 326 -34.22 4.42 21.19
C GLU A 326 -35.17 3.55 20.34
N LYS A 327 -36.48 3.86 20.33
CA LYS A 327 -37.47 3.15 19.50
C LYS A 327 -37.19 3.30 18.01
N GLY A 328 -36.95 4.51 17.53
CA GLY A 328 -36.63 4.78 16.13
C GLY A 328 -35.28 4.17 15.73
N LEU A 329 -34.28 4.27 16.61
CA LEU A 329 -32.94 3.69 16.39
C LEU A 329 -32.96 2.15 16.35
N LYS A 330 -33.80 1.48 17.16
CA LYS A 330 -34.01 0.03 17.09
C LYS A 330 -34.61 -0.42 15.76
N ILE A 331 -35.56 0.33 15.20
CA ILE A 331 -36.14 0.04 13.88
C ILE A 331 -35.14 0.37 12.77
N PHE A 332 -34.36 1.46 12.89
CA PHE A 332 -33.27 1.78 11.97
C PHE A 332 -32.18 0.69 11.96
N ASN A 333 -31.84 0.11 13.12
CA ASN A 333 -30.93 -1.03 13.19
C ASN A 333 -31.46 -2.24 12.39
N GLN A 334 -32.77 -2.50 12.42
CA GLN A 334 -33.37 -3.56 11.60
C GLN A 334 -33.26 -3.28 10.09
N LEU A 335 -33.22 -2.01 9.66
CA LEU A 335 -32.90 -1.65 8.28
C LEU A 335 -31.40 -1.81 7.97
N ILE A 336 -30.49 -1.39 8.85
CA ILE A 336 -29.04 -1.58 8.67
C ILE A 336 -28.68 -3.08 8.60
N LEU A 337 -29.41 -3.93 9.31
CA LEU A 337 -29.30 -5.40 9.25
C LEU A 337 -30.00 -6.04 8.03
N ASN A 338 -30.50 -5.25 7.09
CA ASN A 338 -31.03 -5.71 5.82
C ASN A 338 -30.01 -5.49 4.70
N LYS A 339 -29.58 -6.59 4.04
CA LYS A 339 -28.53 -6.54 3.00
C LYS A 339 -28.86 -5.57 1.86
N THR A 340 -30.10 -5.59 1.36
CA THR A 340 -30.55 -4.70 0.30
C THR A 340 -30.51 -3.23 0.74
N PHE A 341 -31.05 -2.91 1.93
CA PHE A 341 -31.02 -1.55 2.46
C PHE A 341 -29.58 -1.02 2.61
N LEU A 342 -28.70 -1.77 3.27
CA LEU A 342 -27.36 -1.29 3.60
C LEU A 342 -26.50 -1.08 2.34
N LEU A 343 -26.60 -1.96 1.35
CA LEU A 343 -25.92 -1.78 0.07
C LEU A 343 -26.44 -0.54 -0.68
N LEU A 344 -27.76 -0.36 -0.79
CA LEU A 344 -28.35 0.82 -1.42
C LEU A 344 -28.00 2.11 -0.66
N PHE A 345 -27.98 2.09 0.67
CA PHE A 345 -27.58 3.20 1.51
C PHE A 345 -26.14 3.65 1.21
N ILE A 346 -25.17 2.73 1.25
CA ILE A 346 -23.77 3.04 0.96
C ILE A 346 -23.60 3.54 -0.48
N ARG A 347 -24.19 2.85 -1.47
CA ARG A 347 -24.14 3.26 -2.89
C ARG A 347 -24.69 4.66 -3.12
N THR A 348 -25.81 5.01 -2.48
CA THR A 348 -26.45 6.34 -2.58
C THR A 348 -25.54 7.44 -2.02
N LEU A 349 -24.92 7.20 -0.86
CA LEU A 349 -23.98 8.15 -0.27
C LEU A 349 -22.74 8.35 -1.15
N GLU A 350 -22.14 7.27 -1.65
CA GLU A 350 -20.95 7.33 -2.50
C GLU A 350 -21.20 7.98 -3.87
N ALA A 351 -22.38 7.80 -4.45
CA ALA A 351 -22.78 8.43 -5.71
C ALA A 351 -22.90 9.97 -5.59
N ASN A 352 -23.09 10.50 -4.38
CA ASN A 352 -23.25 11.94 -4.17
C ASN A 352 -21.90 12.68 -4.17
N ARG A 353 -21.71 13.61 -5.12
CA ARG A 353 -20.51 14.44 -5.26
C ARG A 353 -20.17 15.29 -4.01
N TYR A 354 -21.15 15.61 -3.16
CA TYR A 354 -20.96 16.35 -1.92
C TYR A 354 -20.59 15.45 -0.72
N PHE A 355 -20.52 14.12 -0.90
CA PHE A 355 -20.08 13.19 0.14
C PHE A 355 -18.55 13.13 0.19
N SER A 356 -17.97 13.82 1.18
CA SER A 356 -16.53 14.07 1.24
C SER A 356 -15.74 12.83 1.68
N MET A 357 -14.42 12.85 1.48
CA MET A 357 -13.51 11.80 1.94
C MET A 357 -13.57 11.59 3.46
N ARG A 358 -13.80 12.66 4.24
CA ARG A 358 -14.00 12.57 5.70
C ARG A 358 -15.33 11.89 6.02
N ASP A 359 -16.40 12.21 5.29
CA ASP A 359 -17.72 11.59 5.48
C ASP A 359 -17.67 10.08 5.15
N ARG A 360 -16.98 9.69 4.06
CA ARG A 360 -16.75 8.27 3.69
C ARG A 360 -16.08 7.50 4.82
N VAL A 361 -14.99 8.05 5.36
CA VAL A 361 -14.25 7.42 6.47
C VAL A 361 -15.11 7.34 7.74
N ASN A 362 -15.84 8.39 8.08
CA ASN A 362 -16.72 8.43 9.25
C ASN A 362 -17.87 7.41 9.13
N VAL A 363 -18.59 7.38 8.01
CA VAL A 363 -19.69 6.43 7.76
C VAL A 363 -19.19 5.00 7.78
N ALA A 364 -18.05 4.70 7.15
CA ALA A 364 -17.43 3.39 7.23
C ALA A 364 -17.12 2.98 8.68
N SER A 365 -16.44 3.83 9.46
CA SER A 365 -16.14 3.54 10.86
C SER A 365 -17.40 3.37 11.71
N LEU A 366 -18.45 4.16 11.49
CA LEU A 366 -19.73 4.03 12.18
C LEU A 366 -20.47 2.73 11.83
N ILE A 367 -20.48 2.31 10.55
CA ILE A 367 -21.07 1.03 10.11
C ILE A 367 -20.32 -0.13 10.78
N MET A 368 -18.99 -0.09 10.82
CA MET A 368 -18.17 -1.13 11.46
C MET A 368 -18.46 -1.25 12.96
N VAL A 369 -18.62 -0.13 13.68
CA VAL A 369 -19.06 -0.15 15.10
C VAL A 369 -20.49 -0.68 15.24
N ALA A 370 -21.42 -0.22 14.39
CA ALA A 370 -22.82 -0.66 14.43
C ALA A 370 -22.98 -2.17 14.16
N LEU A 371 -22.08 -2.76 13.36
CA LEU A 371 -22.09 -4.17 12.97
C LEU A 371 -21.11 -5.05 13.74
N GLN A 372 -20.35 -4.52 14.71
CA GLN A 372 -19.37 -5.29 15.50
C GLN A 372 -19.99 -6.53 16.19
N GLY A 373 -21.24 -6.42 16.65
CA GLY A 373 -21.97 -7.55 17.24
C GLY A 373 -22.46 -8.61 16.25
N LYS A 374 -22.20 -8.43 14.93
CA LYS A 374 -22.56 -9.35 13.84
C LYS A 374 -21.52 -9.32 12.70
N MET A 375 -20.30 -9.70 13.03
CA MET A 375 -19.15 -9.69 12.11
C MET A 375 -19.32 -10.63 10.91
N GLU A 376 -20.10 -11.72 11.02
CA GLU A 376 -20.51 -12.56 9.89
C GLU A 376 -21.21 -11.72 8.80
N TYR A 377 -22.29 -11.02 9.17
CA TYR A 377 -23.04 -10.14 8.27
C TYR A 377 -22.19 -8.96 7.80
N CYS A 378 -21.37 -8.38 8.67
CA CYS A 378 -20.42 -7.32 8.29
C CYS A 378 -19.45 -7.79 7.18
N SER A 379 -18.95 -9.02 7.29
CA SER A 379 -18.01 -9.62 6.34
C SER A 379 -18.65 -9.93 4.99
N ASP A 380 -19.90 -10.40 4.97
CA ASP A 380 -20.66 -10.60 3.72
C ASP A 380 -20.92 -9.28 2.99
N ILE A 381 -21.34 -8.24 3.72
CA ILE A 381 -21.51 -6.89 3.16
C ILE A 381 -20.18 -6.35 2.63
N LEU A 382 -19.09 -6.50 3.39
CA LEU A 382 -17.75 -6.07 2.98
C LEU A 382 -17.29 -6.78 1.71
N LYS A 383 -17.38 -8.11 1.62
CA LYS A 383 -17.05 -8.86 0.40
C LYS A 383 -17.88 -8.40 -0.80
N THR A 384 -19.18 -8.17 -0.61
CA THR A 384 -20.08 -7.70 -1.68
C THR A 384 -19.63 -6.32 -2.20
N LEU A 385 -19.36 -5.38 -1.30
CA LEU A 385 -18.89 -4.03 -1.67
C LEU A 385 -17.49 -4.03 -2.30
N LEU A 386 -16.58 -4.89 -1.85
CA LEU A 386 -15.25 -5.02 -2.44
C LEU A 386 -15.30 -5.63 -3.85
N ALA A 387 -16.16 -6.63 -4.08
CA ALA A 387 -16.38 -7.19 -5.42
C ALA A 387 -16.92 -6.13 -6.39
N GLU A 388 -17.95 -5.38 -5.99
CA GLU A 388 -18.47 -4.24 -6.79
C GLU A 388 -17.40 -3.18 -7.07
N LEU A 389 -16.49 -2.91 -6.12
CA LEU A 389 -15.40 -1.95 -6.29
C LEU A 389 -14.34 -2.47 -7.28
N ILE A 390 -14.02 -3.78 -7.24
CA ILE A 390 -13.11 -4.45 -8.17
C ILE A 390 -13.69 -4.41 -9.59
N GLU A 391 -14.93 -4.84 -9.76
CA GLU A 391 -15.65 -4.87 -11.03
C GLU A 391 -15.69 -3.47 -11.68
N ARG A 392 -16.15 -2.45 -10.94
CA ARG A 392 -16.18 -1.05 -11.43
C ARG A 392 -14.79 -0.50 -11.79
N CYS A 393 -13.73 -0.93 -11.10
CA CYS A 393 -12.36 -0.51 -11.40
C CYS A 393 -11.88 -1.07 -12.74
N ILE A 394 -12.16 -2.35 -12.98
CA ILE A 394 -11.79 -3.08 -14.21
C ILE A 394 -12.58 -2.55 -15.41
N ASP A 395 -13.91 -2.46 -15.30
CA ASP A 395 -14.80 -1.95 -16.35
C ASP A 395 -14.56 -0.45 -16.64
N GLY A 396 -14.25 0.32 -15.60
CA GLY A 396 -13.91 1.74 -15.70
C GLY A 396 -12.59 2.04 -16.41
N LYS A 397 -11.87 1.02 -16.90
CA LYS A 397 -10.53 1.11 -17.52
C LYS A 397 -9.48 1.74 -16.60
N ILE A 398 -9.70 1.68 -15.29
CA ILE A 398 -8.70 2.09 -14.30
C ILE A 398 -7.65 0.98 -14.25
N HIS A 399 -6.36 1.34 -14.25
CA HIS A 399 -5.29 0.35 -14.23
C HIS A 399 -5.37 -0.51 -12.96
N PRO A 400 -5.51 -1.85 -13.03
CA PRO A 400 -5.82 -2.69 -11.87
C PRO A 400 -4.87 -2.54 -10.67
N LYS A 401 -3.57 -2.29 -10.91
CA LYS A 401 -2.56 -1.99 -9.86
C LYS A 401 -2.81 -0.67 -9.08
N LEU A 402 -3.80 0.13 -9.43
CA LEU A 402 -4.20 1.34 -8.69
C LEU A 402 -5.32 1.08 -7.66
N LEU A 403 -6.01 -0.06 -7.73
CA LEU A 403 -7.02 -0.43 -6.74
C LEU A 403 -6.41 -0.52 -5.34
N PHE A 404 -7.17 -0.14 -4.32
CA PHE A 404 -6.76 -0.09 -2.91
C PHE A 404 -5.62 0.90 -2.59
N ARG A 405 -5.05 1.60 -3.56
CA ARG A 405 -3.91 2.52 -3.38
C ARG A 405 -4.26 3.78 -2.57
N ARG A 406 -5.51 4.23 -2.60
CA ARG A 406 -6.02 5.34 -1.79
C ARG A 406 -7.38 4.95 -1.23
N THR A 407 -7.69 5.35 0.01
CA THR A 407 -9.00 5.09 0.63
C THR A 407 -10.05 6.03 0.04
N GLU A 408 -10.52 5.73 -1.17
CA GLU A 408 -11.47 6.56 -1.91
C GLU A 408 -12.92 6.06 -1.76
N SER A 409 -13.13 4.86 -1.22
CA SER A 409 -14.44 4.26 -0.91
C SER A 409 -14.68 3.98 0.59
N VAL A 410 -15.95 3.82 0.95
CA VAL A 410 -16.44 3.30 2.23
C VAL A 410 -15.95 1.87 2.43
N ALA A 411 -15.99 1.04 1.38
CA ALA A 411 -15.55 -0.35 1.39
C ALA A 411 -14.07 -0.51 1.80
N GLU A 412 -13.20 0.36 1.28
CA GLU A 412 -11.77 0.38 1.64
C GLU A 412 -11.51 0.73 3.10
N LYS A 413 -12.25 1.70 3.66
CA LYS A 413 -12.13 2.00 5.08
C LYS A 413 -12.69 0.85 5.91
N MET A 414 -13.85 0.27 5.54
CA MET A 414 -14.42 -0.91 6.19
C MET A 414 -13.44 -2.09 6.21
N LEU A 415 -12.71 -2.35 5.12
CA LEU A 415 -11.68 -3.39 5.06
C LEU A 415 -10.54 -3.14 6.07
N SER A 416 -10.03 -1.91 6.16
CA SER A 416 -9.00 -1.57 7.16
C SER A 416 -9.50 -1.72 8.60
N SER A 417 -10.78 -1.40 8.85
CA SER A 417 -11.45 -1.56 10.14
C SER A 417 -11.68 -3.04 10.48
N TRP A 418 -12.03 -3.86 9.49
CA TRP A 418 -12.23 -5.30 9.64
C TRP A 418 -10.94 -6.01 10.05
N PHE A 419 -9.82 -5.69 9.40
CA PHE A 419 -8.49 -6.13 9.85
C PHE A 419 -8.14 -5.59 11.25
N THR A 420 -8.53 -4.35 11.56
CA THR A 420 -8.27 -3.76 12.89
C THR A 420 -8.90 -4.59 14.00
N PHE A 421 -10.16 -5.04 13.82
CA PHE A 421 -10.83 -5.93 14.76
C PHE A 421 -10.14 -7.30 14.85
N LEU A 422 -10.05 -8.02 13.73
CA LEU A 422 -9.66 -9.43 13.72
C LEU A 422 -8.15 -9.69 13.94
N LEU A 423 -7.30 -8.67 13.82
CA LEU A 423 -5.86 -8.80 14.05
C LEU A 423 -5.41 -8.33 15.45
N TYR A 424 -6.32 -7.86 16.31
CA TYR A 424 -5.95 -7.42 17.67
C TYR A 424 -5.31 -8.55 18.50
N LYS A 425 -5.83 -9.78 18.41
CA LYS A 425 -5.25 -10.94 19.09
C LYS A 425 -3.81 -11.22 18.62
N PHE A 426 -3.59 -11.24 17.30
CA PHE A 426 -2.25 -11.42 16.72
C PHE A 426 -1.28 -10.30 17.10
N LEU A 427 -1.79 -9.06 17.17
CA LEU A 427 -1.03 -7.91 17.63
C LEU A 427 -0.66 -8.06 19.12
N LYS A 428 -1.54 -8.59 19.97
CA LYS A 428 -1.25 -8.79 21.39
C LYS A 428 -0.32 -9.98 21.66
N GLU A 429 -0.42 -11.05 20.88
CA GLU A 429 0.29 -12.32 21.10
C GLU A 429 1.61 -12.45 20.32
N CYS A 430 1.75 -11.76 19.18
CA CYS A 430 2.91 -11.89 18.29
C CYS A 430 3.57 -10.54 17.97
N ALA A 431 2.89 -9.66 17.22
CA ALA A 431 3.55 -8.49 16.61
C ALA A 431 3.74 -7.28 17.56
N GLY A 432 3.05 -7.24 18.69
CA GLY A 432 3.09 -6.12 19.63
C GLY A 432 4.36 -6.05 20.45
N GLU A 433 4.97 -7.19 20.80
CA GLU A 433 6.26 -7.24 21.48
C GLU A 433 7.37 -6.58 20.63
N PRO A 434 7.68 -7.02 19.39
CA PRO A 434 8.71 -6.38 18.59
C PRO A 434 8.37 -4.93 18.21
N LEU A 435 7.08 -4.57 18.03
CA LEU A 435 6.68 -3.18 17.79
C LEU A 435 6.95 -2.28 19.00
N TYR A 436 6.67 -2.76 20.21
CA TYR A 436 6.97 -2.03 21.44
C TYR A 436 8.49 -1.92 21.66
N MET A 437 9.23 -3.01 21.44
CA MET A 437 10.70 -3.01 21.57
C MET A 437 11.35 -2.08 20.56
N LEU A 438 10.90 -2.03 19.31
CA LEU A 438 11.35 -1.04 18.32
C LEU A 438 11.08 0.40 18.78
N PHE A 439 9.89 0.69 19.28
CA PHE A 439 9.57 2.03 19.82
C PHE A 439 10.50 2.41 20.98
N ARG A 440 10.73 1.48 21.93
CA ARG A 440 11.62 1.69 23.08
C ARG A 440 13.07 1.87 22.65
N ALA A 441 13.56 1.05 21.73
CA ALA A 441 14.91 1.15 21.16
C ALA A 441 15.12 2.49 20.44
N ILE A 442 14.17 2.93 19.58
CA ILE A 442 14.24 4.25 18.92
C ILE A 442 14.29 5.37 19.95
N LYS A 443 13.36 5.38 20.93
CA LYS A 443 13.32 6.42 21.97
C LYS A 443 14.65 6.51 22.73
N GLN A 444 15.14 5.38 23.21
CA GLN A 444 16.37 5.30 23.99
C GLN A 444 17.63 5.70 23.19
N GLN A 445 17.71 5.29 21.93
CA GLN A 445 18.79 5.67 21.02
C GLN A 445 18.79 7.18 20.70
N VAL A 446 17.61 7.80 20.59
CA VAL A 446 17.45 9.26 20.42
C VAL A 446 17.87 9.99 21.69
N ASP A 447 17.35 9.59 22.85
CA ASP A 447 17.51 10.28 24.14
C ASP A 447 18.95 10.24 24.69
N LYS A 448 19.79 9.33 24.16
CA LYS A 448 21.25 9.25 24.40
C LYS A 448 22.06 10.40 23.78
N GLY A 449 21.49 11.15 22.84
CA GLY A 449 22.13 12.28 22.19
C GLY A 449 21.40 13.60 22.47
N PRO A 450 22.04 14.76 22.19
CA PRO A 450 21.36 16.05 22.26
C PRO A 450 20.12 16.09 21.36
N VAL A 451 19.02 16.62 21.90
CA VAL A 451 17.75 16.85 21.20
C VAL A 451 17.36 18.32 21.33
N ASP A 452 17.14 19.01 20.22
CA ASP A 452 16.64 20.39 20.22
C ASP A 452 15.16 20.42 20.59
N ALA A 453 14.81 21.18 21.62
CA ALA A 453 13.46 21.20 22.19
C ALA A 453 12.44 21.97 21.32
N VAL A 454 12.90 22.85 20.43
CA VAL A 454 12.05 23.74 19.61
C VAL A 454 11.80 23.14 18.22
N PHE A 455 12.84 22.62 17.57
CA PHE A 455 12.74 22.02 16.24
C PHE A 455 12.54 20.50 16.27
N SER A 456 12.72 19.86 17.43
CA SER A 456 12.72 18.39 17.58
C SER A 456 13.74 17.70 16.64
N GLU A 457 14.89 18.34 16.42
CA GLU A 457 16.04 17.72 15.76
C GLU A 457 16.88 16.97 16.79
N ALA A 458 17.48 15.83 16.44
CA ALA A 458 18.35 15.07 17.34
C ALA A 458 19.71 14.71 16.71
N ARG A 459 20.71 14.43 17.56
CA ARG A 459 22.01 13.92 17.12
C ARG A 459 21.91 12.51 16.53
N TYR A 460 21.13 11.64 17.17
CA TYR A 460 20.81 10.29 16.71
C TYR A 460 19.39 10.31 16.17
N SER A 461 19.25 10.15 14.86
CA SER A 461 17.98 10.19 14.14
C SER A 461 18.09 9.26 12.94
N LEU A 462 16.99 8.64 12.54
CA LEU A 462 16.87 7.96 11.24
C LEU A 462 16.42 8.90 10.12
N SER A 463 15.86 10.08 10.47
CA SER A 463 15.40 11.08 9.51
C SER A 463 16.43 12.18 9.32
N GLU A 464 16.87 12.38 8.08
CA GLU A 464 17.82 13.43 7.68
C GLU A 464 17.24 14.85 7.89
N GLU A 465 15.92 15.01 7.80
CA GLU A 465 15.22 16.27 8.07
C GLU A 465 15.22 16.65 9.56
N LYS A 466 15.38 15.66 10.44
CA LYS A 466 15.41 15.83 11.91
C LYS A 466 16.79 15.55 12.51
N LEU A 467 17.85 15.63 11.70
CA LEU A 467 19.22 15.41 12.14
C LEU A 467 19.91 16.74 12.45
N ILE A 468 20.43 16.91 13.68
CA ILE A 468 21.21 18.10 14.06
C ILE A 468 22.48 18.18 13.20
N ARG A 469 22.58 19.24 12.39
CA ARG A 469 23.73 19.54 11.53
C ARG A 469 24.79 20.43 12.18
N GLN A 470 24.57 20.88 13.41
CA GLN A 470 25.57 21.66 14.15
C GLN A 470 26.45 20.74 15.02
N SER A 471 27.69 21.16 15.25
CA SER A 471 28.60 20.50 16.20
C SER A 471 28.27 21.01 17.61
N ILE A 472 27.62 20.16 18.40
CA ILE A 472 27.28 20.43 19.79
C ILE A 472 28.24 19.62 20.66
N GLU A 473 28.97 20.31 21.53
CA GLU A 473 29.70 19.71 22.65
C GLU A 473 28.69 19.49 23.78
N TYR A 474 28.72 18.28 24.36
CA TYR A 474 27.83 17.88 25.45
C TYR A 474 28.54 16.84 26.33
N LYS A 475 28.09 16.72 27.57
CA LYS A 475 28.58 15.76 28.56
C LYS A 475 27.41 14.96 29.12
N GLU A 476 27.55 13.64 29.13
CA GLU A 476 26.65 12.73 29.86
C GLU A 476 26.92 12.83 31.38
N MET A 477 25.86 12.85 32.16
CA MET A 477 25.88 12.95 33.63
C MET A 477 24.73 12.16 34.24
N THR A 478 24.88 11.71 35.47
CA THR A 478 23.81 11.03 36.22
C THR A 478 23.27 11.99 37.28
N VAL A 479 21.95 12.08 37.42
CA VAL A 479 21.29 12.85 38.49
C VAL A 479 20.43 11.94 39.34
N GLU A 480 20.42 12.17 40.65
CA GLU A 480 19.60 11.41 41.61
C GLU A 480 18.25 12.11 41.73
N VAL A 481 17.18 11.51 41.20
CA VAL A 481 15.85 12.13 41.19
C VAL A 481 14.90 11.45 42.17
N SER A 482 14.26 12.27 42.99
CA SER A 482 13.22 11.88 43.96
C SER A 482 11.86 12.47 43.57
N MET A 483 10.77 11.80 43.94
CA MET A 483 9.40 12.31 43.76
C MET A 483 8.81 12.71 45.12
N CYS A 484 8.17 13.88 45.19
CA CYS A 484 7.44 14.29 46.40
C CYS A 484 6.22 13.38 46.66
N GLN A 485 6.11 12.81 47.87
CA GLN A 485 5.19 11.72 48.21
C GLN A 485 3.68 12.04 48.16
N ILE A 486 3.24 13.24 47.79
CA ILE A 486 1.80 13.60 47.72
C ILE A 486 0.99 12.67 46.79
N TYR A 487 1.64 12.03 45.81
CA TYR A 487 1.05 11.03 44.91
C TYR A 487 1.07 9.58 45.43
N LEU A 488 1.83 9.28 46.49
CA LEU A 488 1.93 7.94 47.11
C LEU A 488 1.10 7.96 48.39
N GLY A 489 -0.14 7.47 48.32
CA GLY A 489 -1.18 7.64 49.34
C GLY A 489 -0.87 7.06 50.73
N GLY A 490 -0.01 7.73 51.50
CA GLY A 490 0.30 7.46 52.89
C GLY A 490 0.02 8.69 53.75
N GLY A 491 -1.06 8.65 54.52
CA GLY A 491 -1.33 9.66 55.54
C GLY A 491 -0.38 9.48 56.73
N GLY A 492 0.69 10.27 56.78
CA GLY A 492 1.66 10.26 57.88
C GLY A 492 2.39 11.60 57.98
N ASP A 493 2.43 12.16 59.19
CA ASP A 493 3.17 13.39 59.49
C ASP A 493 4.68 13.09 59.48
N GLY A 494 5.40 13.71 58.54
CA GLY A 494 6.82 13.49 58.31
C GLY A 494 7.17 13.39 56.82
N THR A 495 7.97 14.33 56.32
CA THR A 495 8.53 14.28 54.97
C THR A 495 9.60 13.20 54.86
N VAL A 496 9.17 11.96 54.65
CA VAL A 496 10.06 10.85 54.29
C VAL A 496 10.27 10.89 52.78
N GLU A 497 11.52 10.95 52.36
CA GLU A 497 11.88 11.16 50.96
C GLU A 497 11.65 9.87 50.17
N GLY A 498 11.04 9.99 48.98
CA GLY A 498 10.93 8.86 48.06
C GLY A 498 12.31 8.43 47.59
N GLY A 499 12.54 7.12 47.43
CA GLY A 499 13.84 6.57 47.07
C GLY A 499 14.45 7.25 45.84
N GLU A 500 15.70 7.67 45.97
CA GLU A 500 16.46 8.36 44.93
C GLU A 500 16.71 7.41 43.76
N THR A 501 16.24 7.80 42.56
CA THR A 501 16.40 7.02 41.33
C THR A 501 17.49 7.67 40.48
N PRO A 502 18.57 6.96 40.09
CA PRO A 502 19.58 7.51 39.21
C PRO A 502 19.06 7.62 37.78
N VAL A 503 19.23 8.79 37.15
CA VAL A 503 18.76 9.09 35.79
C VAL A 503 19.91 9.64 34.96
N LYS A 504 20.20 9.00 33.81
CA LYS A 504 21.14 9.50 32.81
C LYS A 504 20.54 10.71 32.08
N VAL A 505 21.24 11.84 32.09
CA VAL A 505 20.84 13.10 31.42
C VAL A 505 22.07 13.75 30.76
N LEU A 506 21.84 14.75 29.91
CA LEU A 506 22.90 15.52 29.27
C LEU A 506 22.96 16.93 29.87
N ASP A 507 24.17 17.49 29.98
CA ASP A 507 24.37 18.88 30.40
C ASP A 507 23.67 19.90 29.48
N CYS A 508 23.41 19.52 28.24
CA CYS A 508 22.66 20.27 27.24
C CYS A 508 21.15 19.97 27.19
N ASP A 509 20.59 19.16 28.09
CA ASP A 509 19.12 18.95 28.16
C ASP A 509 18.44 20.19 28.80
N THR A 510 17.24 20.55 28.32
CA THR A 510 16.38 21.55 28.97
C THR A 510 15.76 21.00 30.25
N ILE A 511 15.25 21.88 31.11
CA ILE A 511 14.58 21.49 32.36
C ILE A 511 13.35 20.61 32.08
N SER A 512 12.57 20.90 31.04
CA SER A 512 11.48 20.03 30.59
C SER A 512 11.95 18.65 30.10
N GLN A 513 13.06 18.56 29.37
CA GLN A 513 13.63 17.28 28.93
C GLN A 513 14.12 16.44 30.14
N VAL A 514 14.75 17.08 31.13
CA VAL A 514 15.16 16.41 32.38
C VAL A 514 13.94 15.90 33.15
N LYS A 515 12.85 16.67 33.23
CA LYS A 515 11.59 16.20 33.83
C LYS A 515 10.99 14.99 33.10
N GLU A 516 11.05 14.95 31.76
CA GLU A 516 10.59 13.79 30.98
C GLU A 516 11.45 12.55 31.27
N LYS A 517 12.79 12.66 31.18
CA LYS A 517 13.71 11.56 31.49
C LYS A 517 13.54 11.04 32.93
N ALA A 518 13.32 11.94 33.90
CA ALA A 518 13.03 11.57 35.28
C ALA A 518 11.70 10.84 35.44
N LEU A 519 10.62 11.31 34.78
CA LEU A 519 9.32 10.63 34.79
C LEU A 519 9.40 9.25 34.13
N ASP A 520 10.17 9.08 33.06
CA ASP A 520 10.39 7.78 32.42
C ASP A 520 11.20 6.80 33.27
N ALA A 521 12.10 7.29 34.12
CA ALA A 521 12.85 6.46 35.06
C ALA A 521 11.99 6.07 36.29
N ILE A 522 11.37 7.05 36.95
CA ILE A 522 10.56 6.84 38.17
C ILE A 522 9.30 6.02 37.86
N TYR A 523 8.62 6.33 36.75
CA TYR A 523 7.40 5.64 36.32
C TYR A 523 7.64 4.63 35.20
N ARG A 524 8.85 4.03 35.11
CA ARG A 524 9.25 3.06 34.07
C ARG A 524 8.23 1.95 33.81
N TYR A 525 7.54 1.53 34.87
CA TYR A 525 6.54 0.45 34.90
C TYR A 525 5.09 0.89 34.68
N TYR A 526 4.80 2.19 34.77
CA TYR A 526 3.42 2.69 34.71
C TYR A 526 3.04 3.08 33.26
N PRO A 527 1.82 2.73 32.81
CA PRO A 527 1.23 3.24 31.56
C PRO A 527 1.25 4.77 31.52
N TYR A 528 1.47 5.39 30.35
CA TYR A 528 1.70 6.83 30.27
C TYR A 528 0.52 7.67 30.79
N SER A 529 -0.72 7.26 30.54
CA SER A 529 -1.93 7.93 31.04
C SER A 529 -2.05 8.01 32.56
N HIS A 530 -1.33 7.17 33.30
CA HIS A 530 -1.35 7.11 34.76
C HIS A 530 -0.25 7.96 35.41
N ARG A 531 0.62 8.62 34.62
CA ARG A 531 1.75 9.41 35.11
C ARG A 531 1.34 10.89 35.35
N PRO A 532 1.96 11.60 36.30
CA PRO A 532 1.83 13.05 36.42
C PRO A 532 2.30 13.76 35.15
N TRP A 533 1.67 14.88 34.79
CA TRP A 533 2.05 15.60 33.57
C TRP A 533 3.31 16.46 33.79
N ARG A 534 4.21 16.49 32.81
CA ARG A 534 5.47 17.26 32.86
C ARG A 534 5.26 18.73 33.22
N ASP A 535 4.20 19.34 32.71
CA ASP A 535 3.91 20.77 32.91
C ASP A 535 3.21 21.06 34.26
N GLU A 536 2.71 20.03 34.96
CA GLU A 536 2.16 20.13 36.33
C GLU A 536 3.24 20.05 37.42
N LEU A 537 4.48 19.70 37.04
CA LEU A 537 5.62 19.53 37.94
C LEU A 537 6.69 20.62 37.76
N ASP A 538 7.29 21.00 38.87
CA ASP A 538 8.50 21.80 38.97
C ASP A 538 9.69 20.92 39.39
N LEU A 539 10.90 21.31 38.98
CA LEU A 539 12.14 20.58 39.27
C LEU A 539 12.96 21.37 40.31
N GLU A 540 13.02 20.87 41.54
CA GLU A 540 13.83 21.45 42.63
C GLU A 540 15.22 20.80 42.64
N TRP A 541 16.28 21.60 42.52
CA TRP A 541 17.65 21.19 42.79
C TRP A 541 18.03 21.48 44.26
N ARG A 542 18.56 20.46 44.93
CA ARG A 542 19.04 20.52 46.32
C ARG A 542 20.52 20.83 46.32
N THR A 543 20.89 22.12 46.43
CA THR A 543 22.29 22.57 46.40
C THR A 543 22.96 22.47 47.77
N GLY A 544 22.87 21.32 48.44
CA GLY A 544 23.52 21.02 49.73
C GLY A 544 23.38 22.15 50.76
N THR A 545 24.50 22.79 51.13
CA THR A 545 24.56 23.90 52.11
C THR A 545 23.90 25.20 51.65
N SER A 546 23.56 25.35 50.36
CA SER A 546 23.09 26.60 49.76
C SER A 546 21.57 26.68 49.59
N GLY A 547 20.83 25.66 50.03
CA GLY A 547 19.37 25.63 50.01
C GLY A 547 18.78 24.90 48.80
N ARG A 548 17.51 25.19 48.52
CA ARG A 548 16.70 24.58 47.45
C ARG A 548 16.43 25.62 46.36
N LEU A 549 16.62 25.24 45.10
CA LEU A 549 16.42 26.11 43.94
C LEU A 549 15.49 25.42 42.92
N ILE A 550 14.39 26.06 42.54
CA ILE A 550 13.54 25.54 41.46
C ILE A 550 14.11 26.00 40.11
N LEU A 551 14.28 25.05 39.19
CA LEU A 551 14.76 25.26 37.84
C LEU A 551 13.58 25.42 36.87
N TYR A 552 13.71 26.31 35.89
CA TYR A 552 12.70 26.57 34.87
C TYR A 552 13.34 26.67 33.47
N ASP A 553 12.59 26.33 32.41
CA ASP A 553 13.07 26.49 31.02
C ASP A 553 13.27 27.97 30.64
N GLU A 554 12.50 28.88 31.23
CA GLU A 554 12.72 30.33 31.21
C GLU A 554 12.59 30.92 32.62
N ASP A 555 13.54 31.78 33.01
CA ASP A 555 13.52 32.54 34.26
C ASP A 555 14.20 33.92 34.10
N SER A 556 14.46 34.61 35.22
CA SER A 556 15.16 35.91 35.22
C SER A 556 16.64 35.84 34.85
N THR A 557 17.23 34.64 34.75
CA THR A 557 18.63 34.40 34.39
C THR A 557 18.80 33.99 32.91
N THR A 558 17.70 33.68 32.22
CA THR A 558 17.66 33.27 30.81
C THR A 558 18.41 34.24 29.89
N ARG A 559 19.31 33.69 29.07
CA ARG A 559 20.19 34.49 28.20
C ARG A 559 19.42 34.96 26.96
N ALA A 560 19.40 36.28 26.74
CA ALA A 560 18.82 36.90 25.55
C ALA A 560 19.92 37.46 24.63
N GLU A 561 20.04 36.90 23.43
CA GLU A 561 21.02 37.29 22.41
C GLU A 561 20.31 37.85 21.17
N SER A 562 20.58 39.12 20.82
CA SER A 562 20.01 39.77 19.61
C SER A 562 18.48 39.70 19.52
N GLY A 563 17.78 39.71 20.66
CA GLY A 563 16.32 39.57 20.73
C GLY A 563 15.80 38.14 20.68
N TRP A 564 16.67 37.12 20.67
CA TRP A 564 16.32 35.71 20.84
C TRP A 564 16.67 35.22 22.26
N LYS A 565 15.75 34.56 22.96
CA LYS A 565 16.02 33.88 24.25
C LYS A 565 16.52 32.46 24.00
N ARG A 566 17.54 32.03 24.73
CA ARG A 566 17.98 30.63 24.76
C ARG A 566 17.34 29.91 25.95
N LEU A 567 16.68 28.77 25.73
CA LEU A 567 16.13 27.96 26.82
C LEU A 567 17.22 27.54 27.83
N ASN A 568 16.87 27.52 29.11
CA ASN A 568 17.76 27.15 30.19
C ASN A 568 18.01 25.63 30.19
N THR A 569 19.28 25.25 30.40
CA THR A 569 19.77 23.86 30.46
C THR A 569 20.42 23.55 31.81
N LEU A 570 20.73 22.29 32.10
CA LEU A 570 21.51 21.92 33.28
C LEU A 570 22.88 22.64 33.34
N SER A 571 23.54 22.77 32.19
CA SER A 571 24.78 23.56 32.02
C SER A 571 24.60 25.06 32.28
N HIS A 572 23.43 25.65 32.03
CA HIS A 572 23.17 27.06 32.34
C HIS A 572 23.16 27.31 33.87
N TYR A 573 22.60 26.37 34.63
CA TYR A 573 22.58 26.40 36.10
C TYR A 573 23.87 25.85 36.75
N ASN A 574 24.80 25.28 35.96
CA ASN A 574 26.01 24.58 36.43
C ASN A 574 25.70 23.42 37.40
N VAL A 575 24.65 22.64 37.10
CA VAL A 575 24.31 21.44 37.89
C VAL A 575 25.45 20.42 37.80
N PRO A 576 26.00 19.91 38.92
CA PRO A 576 27.07 18.93 38.91
C PRO A 576 26.56 17.51 38.62
N ASP A 577 27.48 16.61 38.28
CA ASP A 577 27.22 15.17 38.23
C ASP A 577 26.88 14.65 39.63
N MET A 578 25.98 13.66 39.72
CA MET A 578 25.33 13.18 40.95
C MET A 578 24.59 14.27 41.75
N ALA A 579 24.01 15.26 41.07
CA ALA A 579 23.13 16.24 41.71
C ALA A 579 21.80 15.63 42.15
N GLN A 580 21.35 15.99 43.36
CA GLN A 580 20.05 15.60 43.89
C GLN A 580 18.93 16.55 43.43
N LEU A 581 17.97 15.98 42.70
CA LEU A 581 16.80 16.68 42.17
C LEU A 581 15.51 16.11 42.79
N THR A 582 14.50 16.95 42.98
CA THR A 582 13.16 16.54 43.44
C THR A 582 12.10 17.08 42.50
N LEU A 583 11.20 16.21 42.03
CA LEU A 583 9.99 16.58 41.32
C LEU A 583 8.89 16.98 42.31
N ILE A 584 8.38 18.20 42.18
CA ILE A 584 7.41 18.81 43.10
C ILE A 584 6.14 19.24 42.33
N PRO A 585 4.92 19.00 42.85
CA PRO A 585 3.70 19.48 42.22
C PRO A 585 3.55 21.00 42.32
N LYS A 586 3.12 21.66 41.23
CA LYS A 586 2.76 23.08 41.25
C LYS A 586 1.60 23.36 42.21
N GLN A 587 1.63 24.51 42.88
CA GLN A 587 0.61 24.89 43.87
C GLN A 587 -0.82 24.93 43.31
N SER A 588 -0.99 25.29 42.03
CA SER A 588 -2.28 25.23 41.33
C SER A 588 -2.79 23.80 41.11
N SER A 589 -1.89 22.85 40.84
CA SER A 589 -2.21 21.43 40.66
C SER A 589 -2.71 20.79 41.97
N LEU A 590 -2.18 21.20 43.13
CA LEU A 590 -2.63 20.74 44.44
C LEU A 590 -4.10 21.11 44.72
N TYR A 591 -4.52 22.33 44.33
CA TYR A 591 -5.92 22.77 44.45
C TYR A 591 -6.87 21.95 43.57
N ASN A 592 -6.49 21.69 42.30
CA ASN A 592 -7.28 20.84 41.41
C ASN A 592 -7.38 19.39 41.91
N TYR A 593 -6.30 18.85 42.49
CA TYR A 593 -6.28 17.51 43.08
C TYR A 593 -7.19 17.41 44.32
N MET A 594 -7.13 18.39 45.23
CA MET A 594 -8.06 18.47 46.38
C MET A 594 -9.52 18.60 45.93
N SER A 595 -9.81 19.35 44.87
CA SER A 595 -11.15 19.44 44.30
C SER A 595 -11.65 18.10 43.75
N MET A 596 -10.79 17.34 43.05
CA MET A 596 -11.16 16.01 42.53
C MET A 596 -11.36 14.94 43.63
N LEU A 597 -10.73 15.10 44.79
CA LEU A 597 -10.98 14.25 45.96
C LEU A 597 -12.33 14.58 46.61
N SER A 598 -12.71 15.86 46.67
CA SER A 598 -14.01 16.31 47.18
C SER A 598 -15.19 15.73 46.39
N ASP A 599 -15.13 15.75 45.05
CA ASP A 599 -16.18 15.20 44.18
C ASP A 599 -16.35 13.66 44.30
N LYS A 600 -15.33 12.95 44.81
CA LYS A 600 -15.41 11.50 45.04
C LYS A 600 -16.09 11.13 46.36
N SER A 601 -16.04 11.98 47.39
CA SER A 601 -16.72 11.75 48.67
C SER A 601 -18.25 11.87 48.57
N ASP A 602 -18.77 12.83 47.80
CA ASP A 602 -20.22 13.10 47.77
C ASP A 602 -21.03 12.07 46.96
N LYS A 603 -20.39 11.24 46.12
CA LYS A 603 -21.07 10.15 45.40
C LYS A 603 -21.22 8.86 46.21
N SER A 604 -20.56 8.73 47.38
CA SER A 604 -20.62 7.51 48.20
C SER A 604 -21.77 7.43 49.22
N HIS A 605 -22.53 8.51 49.43
CA HIS A 605 -23.61 8.54 50.43
C HIS A 605 -24.92 9.16 49.91
N HIS A 606 -25.61 8.48 48.99
CA HIS A 606 -27.08 8.37 49.01
C HIS A 606 -27.63 7.32 48.01
N GLN A 607 -27.67 6.06 48.43
CA GLN A 607 -28.60 5.06 47.90
C GLN A 607 -29.23 4.29 49.07
N ASN A 608 -30.44 4.69 49.47
CA ASN A 608 -31.51 3.89 50.10
C ASN A 608 -32.48 4.78 50.92
N GLN A 609 -33.59 5.23 50.30
CA GLN A 609 -34.96 5.08 50.82
C GLN A 609 -36.01 5.71 49.88
N HIS A 610 -37.26 5.22 49.97
CA HIS A 610 -38.36 5.55 49.08
C HIS A 610 -39.22 6.76 49.56
N HIS A 611 -39.81 7.42 48.56
CA HIS A 611 -41.11 8.13 48.57
C HIS A 611 -41.30 9.53 49.18
N ASN A 612 -41.86 10.38 48.29
CA ASN A 612 -42.89 11.41 48.46
C ASN A 612 -42.53 12.85 48.87
N HIS A 613 -43.19 13.78 48.15
CA HIS A 613 -43.32 15.22 48.42
C HIS A 613 -42.01 16.06 48.39
N GLN A 614 -42.04 17.39 48.24
CA GLN A 614 -42.91 18.33 47.50
C GLN A 614 -42.20 19.70 47.53
N SER A 615 -42.27 20.48 46.45
CA SER A 615 -42.12 21.96 46.41
C SER A 615 -40.83 22.68 46.85
N GLN A 616 -40.54 23.74 46.07
CA GLN A 616 -39.97 25.06 46.46
C GLN A 616 -38.45 25.21 46.76
N GLN A 617 -37.84 26.11 45.96
CA GLN A 617 -37.05 27.31 46.36
C GLN A 617 -35.76 27.11 47.20
N HIS A 618 -34.64 27.81 46.98
CA HIS A 618 -34.47 29.16 46.42
C HIS A 618 -33.02 29.44 45.93
N GLN A 619 -32.92 30.18 44.82
CA GLN A 619 -32.11 31.41 44.62
C GLN A 619 -30.58 31.49 44.87
N LYS A 620 -29.90 32.00 43.81
CA LYS A 620 -28.93 33.13 43.77
C LYS A 620 -27.46 32.88 44.19
N TYR A 621 -26.45 33.61 43.67
CA TYR A 621 -26.42 34.84 42.84
C TYR A 621 -25.37 34.77 41.71
N GLU A 622 -25.59 35.53 40.64
CA GLU A 622 -24.59 35.90 39.63
C GLU A 622 -23.65 37.02 40.13
N THR A 623 -22.44 37.13 39.56
CA THR A 623 -21.85 38.39 39.04
C THR A 623 -20.75 38.01 38.04
N LEU A 624 -20.94 38.15 36.73
CA LEU A 624 -20.82 39.37 35.91
C LEU A 624 -19.44 40.06 35.99
N ASN A 625 -18.65 39.89 34.92
CA ASN A 625 -18.37 41.04 34.03
C ASN A 625 -18.03 40.57 32.60
N LEU A 626 -18.47 41.37 31.62
CA LEU A 626 -18.54 41.03 30.19
C LEU A 626 -17.88 42.14 29.34
N SER A 627 -17.66 41.82 28.06
CA SER A 627 -17.40 42.74 26.92
C SER A 627 -15.91 43.01 26.62
N LYS A 628 -15.47 43.24 25.37
CA LYS A 628 -16.15 43.49 24.07
C LYS A 628 -15.07 43.28 22.97
N PHE A 629 -15.30 42.64 21.82
CA PHE A 629 -15.85 43.22 20.57
C PHE A 629 -15.97 42.15 19.45
N SER A 630 -16.39 42.56 18.24
CA SER A 630 -17.14 41.73 17.27
C SER A 630 -16.48 41.58 15.87
N SER A 631 -16.88 40.49 15.18
CA SER A 631 -17.10 40.34 13.71
C SER A 631 -15.97 40.53 12.69
N ALA A 632 -15.77 39.47 11.87
CA ALA A 632 -15.82 39.54 10.40
C ALA A 632 -16.03 38.14 9.77
N SER A 633 -16.72 38.06 8.62
CA SER A 633 -17.01 36.83 7.85
C SER A 633 -16.10 36.71 6.59
N PRO A 634 -16.08 35.60 5.84
CA PRO A 634 -14.87 35.14 5.12
C PRO A 634 -14.86 35.41 3.59
N PRO A 635 -13.73 35.11 2.90
CA PRO A 635 -13.69 34.82 1.47
C PRO A 635 -13.30 33.35 1.13
N LEU A 636 -13.58 32.95 -0.10
CA LEU A 636 -13.52 31.56 -0.61
C LEU A 636 -12.14 31.11 -1.17
N SER A 637 -11.87 29.81 -0.98
CA SER A 637 -11.33 28.85 -1.96
C SER A 637 -10.00 29.10 -2.72
N ARG A 638 -8.98 28.27 -2.41
CA ARG A 638 -8.25 27.50 -3.43
C ARG A 638 -7.72 26.17 -2.86
N ALA A 639 -7.56 25.16 -3.72
CA ALA A 639 -7.25 23.78 -3.32
C ALA A 639 -5.73 23.46 -3.32
N THR A 640 -5.42 22.19 -2.99
CA THR A 640 -4.14 21.45 -3.11
C THR A 640 -3.07 21.61 -2.01
N SER A 641 -3.29 20.94 -0.86
CA SER A 641 -2.31 20.16 -0.08
C SER A 641 -2.99 19.54 1.15
N PRO A 642 -2.64 18.32 1.62
CA PRO A 642 -3.14 17.79 2.88
C PRO A 642 -2.41 18.45 4.06
N LEU A 643 -2.94 19.57 4.54
CA LEU A 643 -2.48 20.22 5.76
C LEU A 643 -2.98 19.45 6.98
N ASN A 644 -2.05 19.04 7.85
CA ASN A 644 -2.39 18.56 9.19
C ASN A 644 -3.07 19.68 9.99
N HIS A 645 -4.25 19.39 10.54
CA HIS A 645 -4.95 20.27 11.49
C HIS A 645 -5.52 19.44 12.66
N ASP A 646 -4.58 19.04 13.51
CA ASP A 646 -4.63 18.97 14.97
C ASP A 646 -5.89 18.54 15.74
N ASN A 647 -5.70 17.32 16.32
CA ASN A 647 -5.73 17.02 17.78
C ASN A 647 -7.19 16.92 18.36
N ASP A 648 -7.56 16.37 19.52
CA ASP A 648 -6.96 16.02 20.83
C ASP A 648 -7.91 16.38 22.01
N ALA A 649 -9.24 16.50 21.90
CA ALA A 649 -10.18 17.25 22.79
C ALA A 649 -10.05 17.08 24.32
N GLY A 650 -9.86 15.87 24.85
CA GLY A 650 -9.71 15.63 26.30
C GLY A 650 -8.29 15.96 26.79
N VAL A 651 -7.30 15.58 25.98
CA VAL A 651 -5.90 15.95 26.19
C VAL A 651 -5.69 17.44 25.92
N LYS A 652 -6.52 18.09 25.08
CA LYS A 652 -6.39 19.44 24.53
C LYS A 652 -6.61 20.55 25.52
N GLN A 653 -7.27 20.34 26.66
CA GLN A 653 -7.24 21.38 27.70
C GLN A 653 -5.84 21.45 28.33
N ARG A 654 -5.07 20.34 28.31
CA ARG A 654 -3.75 20.19 28.95
C ARG A 654 -2.58 20.27 27.95
N GLN A 655 -2.76 19.79 26.73
CA GLN A 655 -1.88 20.04 25.58
C GLN A 655 -2.12 21.43 24.96
N ARG A 656 -3.22 22.14 25.22
CA ARG A 656 -3.28 23.57 24.87
C ARG A 656 -2.27 24.37 25.63
N ASP A 657 -1.81 23.94 26.81
CA ASP A 657 -0.75 24.64 27.53
C ASP A 657 0.63 24.31 26.93
N THR A 658 0.86 23.09 26.49
CA THR A 658 2.08 22.70 25.75
C THR A 658 2.14 23.31 24.34
N GLN A 659 1.05 23.27 23.56
CA GLN A 659 0.93 23.98 22.27
C GLN A 659 0.79 25.50 22.44
N SER A 660 0.34 26.01 23.60
CA SER A 660 0.46 27.42 23.95
C SER A 660 1.93 27.77 24.10
N PHE A 661 2.73 26.94 24.78
CA PHE A 661 4.17 27.12 24.85
C PHE A 661 4.82 27.12 23.46
N ASP A 662 4.48 26.17 22.57
CA ASP A 662 5.04 26.13 21.21
C ASP A 662 4.60 27.31 20.32
N ASN A 663 3.32 27.71 20.36
CA ASN A 663 2.85 28.88 19.60
C ASN A 663 3.35 30.20 20.20
N ASN A 664 3.54 30.26 21.51
CA ASN A 664 4.14 31.41 22.20
C ASN A 664 5.68 31.44 22.02
N CYS A 665 6.34 30.30 21.76
CA CYS A 665 7.75 30.19 21.32
C CYS A 665 7.96 30.37 19.81
N ARG A 666 6.88 30.45 19.01
CA ARG A 666 6.91 30.98 17.64
C ARG A 666 6.68 32.50 17.60
N ASN A 667 5.88 33.04 18.53
CA ASN A 667 5.66 34.48 18.66
C ASN A 667 6.79 35.18 19.45
N ASN A 668 7.33 34.54 20.48
CA ASN A 668 8.56 34.93 21.15
C ASN A 668 9.73 34.22 20.48
N LYS A 669 10.77 34.97 20.13
CA LYS A 669 12.00 34.43 19.52
C LYS A 669 12.77 33.54 20.51
N VAL A 670 12.51 32.23 20.53
CA VAL A 670 13.13 31.25 21.45
C VAL A 670 13.91 30.19 20.67
N TRP A 671 15.04 29.72 21.21
CA TRP A 671 15.85 28.62 20.64
C TRP A 671 16.49 27.76 21.75
N HIS A 672 16.86 26.52 21.44
CA HIS A 672 17.56 25.63 22.39
C HIS A 672 19.02 25.40 22.01
N LEU A 673 19.25 24.58 20.98
CA LEU A 673 20.56 24.18 20.48
C LEU A 673 20.83 24.80 19.10
N VAL A 674 19.81 24.81 18.24
CA VAL A 674 19.89 25.29 16.86
C VAL A 674 19.21 26.64 16.74
N ARG A 675 19.95 27.64 16.24
CA ARG A 675 19.43 28.97 15.89
C ARG A 675 19.32 29.12 14.38
N GLN A 676 18.11 29.23 13.84
CA GLN A 676 17.90 29.64 12.44
C GLN A 676 18.29 31.12 12.28
N GLN A 677 19.19 31.42 11.34
CA GLN A 677 19.47 32.80 10.95
C GLN A 677 18.50 33.23 9.85
N GLU A 678 17.95 34.44 9.95
CA GLU A 678 16.94 35.00 9.02
C GLU A 678 17.45 35.13 7.56
N THR A 679 18.74 34.91 7.30
CA THR A 679 19.42 35.04 6.01
C THR A 679 19.08 33.94 4.97
N GLU A 680 18.52 32.81 5.38
CA GLU A 680 18.36 31.63 4.52
C GLU A 680 17.12 31.66 3.59
N GLN A 681 16.20 32.63 3.74
CA GLN A 681 15.01 32.74 2.87
C GLN A 681 15.31 33.02 1.38
N ARG A 682 16.57 33.31 1.02
CA ARG A 682 17.01 33.44 -0.39
C ARG A 682 17.66 32.17 -0.98
N GLU A 683 17.96 31.14 -0.18
CA GLU A 683 18.55 29.88 -0.67
C GLU A 683 17.57 28.69 -0.68
N GLY A 684 16.26 28.95 -0.56
CA GLY A 684 15.20 27.93 -0.55
C GLY A 684 15.21 26.98 -1.77
N GLU A 685 15.69 27.46 -2.93
CA GLU A 685 15.79 26.67 -4.17
C GLU A 685 17.12 25.88 -4.31
N GLN A 686 18.11 26.11 -3.44
CA GLN A 686 19.43 25.45 -3.51
C GLN A 686 19.65 24.39 -2.43
N ARG A 687 18.75 24.30 -1.44
CA ARG A 687 18.85 23.34 -0.31
C ARG A 687 18.73 21.86 -0.69
N SER A 688 18.17 21.51 -1.84
CA SER A 688 18.06 20.11 -2.30
C SER A 688 19.34 19.55 -2.94
N ASN A 689 20.37 20.38 -3.20
CA ASN A 689 21.46 20.04 -4.12
C ASN A 689 22.88 20.00 -3.53
N LYS A 690 23.03 20.11 -2.19
CA LYS A 690 24.31 19.84 -1.51
C LYS A 690 24.23 18.45 -0.88
N MET A 691 25.13 17.56 -1.29
CA MET A 691 25.30 16.23 -0.67
C MET A 691 25.33 16.37 0.86
N VAL A 692 24.59 15.49 1.53
CA VAL A 692 24.71 15.25 2.97
C VAL A 692 26.19 15.07 3.28
N SER A 693 26.76 15.91 4.16
CA SER A 693 28.19 15.78 4.48
C SER A 693 28.45 14.37 5.04
N GLU A 694 29.61 13.80 4.73
CA GLU A 694 30.02 12.45 5.14
C GLU A 694 29.78 12.20 6.64
N ILE A 695 30.01 13.24 7.46
CA ILE A 695 29.85 13.27 8.93
C ILE A 695 28.38 13.13 9.40
N TYR A 696 27.41 13.53 8.58
CA TYR A 696 25.98 13.38 8.89
C TYR A 696 25.46 12.03 8.42
N LEU A 697 25.97 11.52 7.29
CA LEU A 697 25.61 10.20 6.78
C LEU A 697 26.10 9.09 7.73
N THR A 698 27.28 9.22 8.34
CA THR A 698 27.75 8.28 9.36
C THR A 698 26.88 8.27 10.62
N ARG A 699 26.26 9.39 11.03
CA ARG A 699 25.30 9.42 12.15
C ARG A 699 24.01 8.68 11.82
N LEU A 700 23.46 8.88 10.61
CA LEU A 700 22.28 8.16 10.12
C LEU A 700 22.55 6.66 10.03
N LEU A 701 23.68 6.27 9.43
CA LEU A 701 24.13 4.87 9.37
C LEU A 701 24.33 4.28 10.78
N SER A 702 24.92 5.05 11.69
CA SER A 702 25.13 4.60 13.07
C SER A 702 23.82 4.30 13.79
N THR A 703 22.85 5.22 13.69
CA THR A 703 21.52 5.02 14.25
C THR A 703 20.78 3.86 13.58
N LYS A 704 20.90 3.68 12.25
CA LYS A 704 20.32 2.54 11.51
C LYS A 704 20.88 1.21 11.96
N LEU A 705 22.20 1.05 11.96
CA LEU A 705 22.87 -0.20 12.35
C LEU A 705 22.55 -0.60 13.80
N THR A 706 22.43 0.38 14.70
CA THR A 706 22.09 0.15 16.11
C THR A 706 20.62 -0.28 16.31
N LEU A 707 19.72 0.14 15.41
CA LEU A 707 18.29 -0.20 15.47
C LEU A 707 17.90 -1.38 14.55
N GLN A 708 18.81 -1.80 13.67
CA GLN A 708 18.56 -2.75 12.58
C GLN A 708 17.82 -4.01 13.02
N LYS A 709 18.31 -4.69 14.07
CA LYS A 709 17.71 -5.93 14.57
C LYS A 709 16.26 -5.74 15.01
N PHE A 710 15.90 -4.63 15.66
CA PHE A 710 14.52 -4.37 16.09
C PHE A 710 13.57 -4.10 14.89
N VAL A 711 14.11 -3.61 13.76
CA VAL A 711 13.37 -3.50 12.51
C VAL A 711 13.19 -4.87 11.87
N ASP A 712 14.25 -5.69 11.82
CA ASP A 712 14.22 -7.05 11.29
C ASP A 712 13.26 -7.96 12.07
N ASP A 713 13.40 -8.01 13.40
CA ASP A 713 12.53 -8.78 14.31
C ASP A 713 11.04 -8.43 14.10
N LEU A 714 10.72 -7.15 13.87
CA LEU A 714 9.36 -6.69 13.58
C LEU A 714 8.89 -7.11 12.18
N PHE A 715 9.72 -6.92 11.15
CA PHE A 715 9.35 -7.24 9.76
C PHE A 715 9.20 -8.75 9.57
N GLU A 716 10.09 -9.55 10.14
CA GLU A 716 10.02 -11.01 10.15
C GLU A 716 8.76 -11.50 10.87
N THR A 717 8.40 -10.90 12.01
CA THR A 717 7.16 -11.25 12.74
C THR A 717 5.90 -10.91 11.94
N ILE A 718 5.89 -9.80 11.21
CA ILE A 718 4.75 -9.39 10.37
C ILE A 718 4.61 -10.26 9.10
N PHE A 719 5.74 -10.60 8.46
CA PHE A 719 5.78 -11.38 7.22
C PHE A 719 6.05 -12.89 7.46
N SER A 720 5.73 -13.41 8.64
CA SER A 720 5.77 -14.84 8.95
C SER A 720 4.37 -15.46 8.97
N ILE A 721 4.28 -16.69 8.46
CA ILE A 721 3.09 -17.54 8.55
C ILE A 721 3.01 -18.34 9.87
N ALA A 722 4.12 -18.43 10.60
CA ALA A 722 4.25 -19.18 11.84
C ALA A 722 5.34 -18.56 12.72
N HIS A 723 4.96 -17.74 13.70
CA HIS A 723 5.90 -17.11 14.63
C HIS A 723 5.73 -17.70 16.03
N ARG A 724 6.82 -18.19 16.64
CA ARG A 724 6.85 -18.84 17.98
C ARG A 724 5.80 -19.96 18.19
N GLY A 725 5.33 -20.60 17.11
CA GLY A 725 4.31 -21.66 17.14
C GLY A 725 2.85 -21.18 16.97
N SER A 726 2.61 -19.87 16.93
CA SER A 726 1.31 -19.29 16.58
C SER A 726 1.07 -19.32 15.08
N ALA A 727 -0.11 -19.76 14.66
CA ALA A 727 -0.51 -19.80 13.25
C ALA A 727 -0.92 -18.41 12.72
N LEU A 728 -0.80 -18.21 11.40
CA LEU A 728 -1.32 -17.05 10.69
C LEU A 728 -2.80 -16.77 11.05
N PRO A 729 -3.19 -15.49 11.29
CA PRO A 729 -4.58 -15.13 11.49
C PRO A 729 -5.48 -15.50 10.30
N LEU A 730 -6.57 -16.23 10.60
CA LEU A 730 -7.54 -16.72 9.60
C LEU A 730 -8.08 -15.60 8.69
N ALA A 731 -8.27 -14.40 9.25
CA ALA A 731 -8.71 -13.22 8.51
C ALA A 731 -7.78 -12.82 7.34
N ILE A 732 -6.47 -13.02 7.46
CA ILE A 732 -5.51 -12.71 6.40
C ILE A 732 -5.67 -13.71 5.25
N LYS A 733 -5.64 -15.00 5.55
CA LYS A 733 -5.85 -16.08 4.57
C LYS A 733 -7.19 -15.92 3.85
N TYR A 734 -8.28 -15.75 4.59
CA TYR A 734 -9.63 -15.62 4.03
C TYR A 734 -9.77 -14.42 3.07
N MET A 735 -9.23 -13.25 3.45
CA MET A 735 -9.27 -12.07 2.58
C MET A 735 -8.31 -12.17 1.39
N PHE A 736 -7.16 -12.83 1.54
CA PHE A 736 -6.20 -13.03 0.46
C PHE A 736 -6.68 -14.05 -0.57
N ASP A 737 -7.36 -15.12 -0.13
CA ASP A 737 -8.04 -16.08 -1.01
C ASP A 737 -9.17 -15.38 -1.78
N PHE A 738 -9.99 -14.54 -1.12
CA PHE A 738 -11.00 -13.72 -1.79
C PHE A 738 -10.38 -12.81 -2.88
N LEU A 739 -9.23 -12.18 -2.63
CA LEU A 739 -8.53 -11.37 -3.64
C LEU A 739 -7.95 -12.21 -4.79
N ASP A 740 -7.45 -13.42 -4.53
CA ASP A 740 -7.02 -14.38 -5.56
C ASP A 740 -8.21 -14.83 -6.43
N ASP A 741 -9.36 -15.14 -5.82
CA ASP A 741 -10.59 -15.55 -6.50
C ASP A 741 -11.18 -14.43 -7.36
N GLN A 742 -11.22 -13.19 -6.85
CA GLN A 742 -11.68 -12.03 -7.63
C GLN A 742 -10.76 -11.77 -8.84
N ALA A 743 -9.45 -11.91 -8.69
CA ALA A 743 -8.51 -11.80 -9.81
C ALA A 743 -8.76 -12.90 -10.86
N LEU A 744 -9.01 -14.13 -10.44
CA LEU A 744 -9.35 -15.25 -11.32
C LEU A 744 -10.67 -15.01 -12.08
N GLN A 745 -11.72 -14.57 -11.39
CA GLN A 745 -13.05 -14.32 -11.96
C GLN A 745 -13.01 -13.26 -13.09
N HIS A 746 -12.19 -12.22 -12.93
CA HIS A 746 -11.99 -11.19 -13.96
C HIS A 746 -10.84 -11.50 -14.95
N GLY A 747 -10.30 -12.71 -14.96
CA GLY A 747 -9.28 -13.15 -15.92
C GLY A 747 -7.91 -12.49 -15.77
N ILE A 748 -7.60 -11.95 -14.59
CA ILE A 748 -6.31 -11.30 -14.30
C ILE A 748 -5.23 -12.35 -14.09
N THR A 749 -4.33 -12.48 -15.06
CA THR A 749 -3.22 -13.45 -15.05
C THR A 749 -1.88 -12.86 -14.59
N ASP A 750 -1.77 -11.54 -14.41
CA ASP A 750 -0.56 -10.88 -13.91
C ASP A 750 -0.46 -10.99 -12.37
N PRO A 751 0.51 -11.75 -11.82
CA PRO A 751 0.66 -11.93 -10.37
C PRO A 751 1.02 -10.63 -9.64
N GLU A 752 1.65 -9.65 -10.31
CA GLU A 752 1.95 -8.36 -9.69
C GLU A 752 0.68 -7.56 -9.34
N VAL A 753 -0.43 -7.76 -10.07
CA VAL A 753 -1.71 -7.11 -9.74
C VAL A 753 -2.21 -7.60 -8.39
N VAL A 754 -2.22 -8.92 -8.20
CA VAL A 754 -2.71 -9.54 -6.96
C VAL A 754 -1.77 -9.27 -5.80
N HIS A 755 -0.44 -9.29 -6.01
CA HIS A 755 0.53 -8.80 -5.02
C HIS A 755 0.19 -7.35 -4.62
N THR A 756 -0.03 -6.46 -5.60
CA THR A 756 -0.35 -5.05 -5.32
C THR A 756 -1.65 -4.91 -4.53
N TRP A 757 -2.68 -5.72 -4.82
CA TRP A 757 -3.94 -5.73 -4.05
C TRP A 757 -3.74 -6.20 -2.60
N LYS A 758 -2.95 -7.26 -2.38
CA LYS A 758 -2.61 -7.78 -1.04
C LYS A 758 -1.80 -6.76 -0.24
N SER A 759 -0.84 -6.09 -0.86
CA SER A 759 -0.05 -5.02 -0.23
C SER A 759 -0.88 -3.79 0.11
N ASN A 760 -1.71 -3.32 -0.83
CA ASN A 760 -2.56 -2.13 -0.67
C ASN A 760 -3.73 -2.34 0.31
N SER A 761 -4.18 -3.58 0.55
CA SER A 761 -5.30 -3.88 1.46
C SER A 761 -4.87 -4.06 2.91
N LEU A 762 -3.75 -4.76 3.18
CA LEU A 762 -3.29 -5.08 4.53
C LEU A 762 -2.01 -4.32 4.94
N PRO A 763 -0.78 -4.63 4.47
CA PRO A 763 0.45 -3.94 4.92
C PRO A 763 0.38 -2.42 4.88
N LEU A 764 -0.04 -1.84 3.75
CA LEU A 764 -0.02 -0.40 3.52
C LEU A 764 -1.16 0.37 4.24
N ARG A 765 -2.13 -0.35 4.84
CA ARG A 765 -3.29 0.23 5.54
C ARG A 765 -3.26 0.00 7.04
N PHE A 766 -2.96 -1.24 7.43
CA PHE A 766 -2.94 -1.67 8.81
C PHE A 766 -1.53 -1.52 9.41
N TRP A 767 -0.56 -2.28 8.91
CA TRP A 767 0.78 -2.34 9.50
C TRP A 767 1.52 -1.01 9.44
N VAL A 768 1.54 -0.31 8.30
CA VAL A 768 2.12 1.05 8.18
C VAL A 768 1.50 2.02 9.20
N ASN A 769 0.19 1.95 9.43
CA ASN A 769 -0.48 2.82 10.38
C ASN A 769 -0.05 2.53 11.83
N LEU A 770 0.08 1.25 12.21
CA LEU A 770 0.54 0.86 13.55
C LEU A 770 2.03 1.14 13.77
N ILE A 771 2.88 0.93 12.77
CA ILE A 771 4.32 1.26 12.83
C ILE A 771 4.52 2.77 13.03
N LYS A 772 3.76 3.60 12.31
CA LYS A 772 3.80 5.06 12.52
C LYS A 772 3.17 5.49 13.84
N ASN A 773 2.11 4.82 14.29
CA ASN A 773 1.32 5.22 15.46
C ASN A 773 1.26 4.09 16.51
N PRO A 774 2.38 3.72 17.15
CA PRO A 774 2.36 2.70 18.21
C PRO A 774 1.53 3.14 19.42
N ASN A 775 1.28 4.45 19.60
CA ASN A 775 0.34 5.02 20.56
C ASN A 775 -1.15 4.67 20.28
N PHE A 776 -1.46 4.00 19.16
CA PHE A 776 -2.75 3.35 18.91
C PHE A 776 -2.84 1.95 19.52
N VAL A 777 -1.69 1.32 19.84
CA VAL A 777 -1.60 -0.03 20.39
C VAL A 777 -1.23 0.00 21.87
N PHE A 778 -0.39 0.94 22.29
CA PHE A 778 0.13 1.03 23.65
C PHE A 778 -0.20 2.39 24.29
N ASP A 779 -0.28 2.40 25.62
CA ASP A 779 -0.38 3.63 26.40
C ASP A 779 1.00 4.27 26.58
N ILE A 780 1.45 4.95 25.53
CA ILE A 780 2.76 5.58 25.39
C ILE A 780 2.67 7.00 24.82
N HIS A 781 3.64 7.83 25.18
CA HIS A 781 3.88 9.12 24.54
C HIS A 781 4.89 9.00 23.40
N LYS A 782 4.51 9.44 22.21
CA LYS A 782 5.36 9.51 21.02
C LYS A 782 5.81 10.95 20.80
N SER A 783 7.10 11.23 20.97
CA SER A 783 7.67 12.55 20.66
C SER A 783 7.85 12.76 19.15
N ASN A 784 7.93 14.02 18.71
CA ASN A 784 8.07 14.39 17.30
C ASN A 784 9.28 13.76 16.60
N ILE A 785 10.40 13.60 17.32
CA ILE A 785 11.61 12.96 16.79
C ILE A 785 11.44 11.44 16.63
N VAL A 786 10.75 10.78 17.57
CA VAL A 786 10.43 9.35 17.47
C VAL A 786 9.43 9.11 16.34
N ASP A 787 8.44 9.99 16.14
CA ASP A 787 7.53 9.95 14.98
C ASP A 787 8.27 10.06 13.63
N ALA A 788 9.26 10.95 13.54
CA ALA A 788 10.09 11.08 12.35
C ALA A 788 10.92 9.80 12.08
N CYS A 789 11.46 9.17 13.12
CA CYS A 789 12.21 7.91 13.00
C CYS A 789 11.29 6.73 12.60
N LEU A 790 10.13 6.60 13.25
CA LEU A 790 9.12 5.59 12.89
C LEU A 790 8.57 5.79 11.48
N SER A 791 8.47 7.04 11.01
CA SER A 791 8.08 7.35 9.62
C SER A 791 9.10 6.86 8.59
N VAL A 792 10.41 6.84 8.93
CA VAL A 792 11.45 6.26 8.07
C VAL A 792 11.36 4.73 8.03
N VAL A 793 11.15 4.07 9.18
CA VAL A 793 10.94 2.61 9.23
C VAL A 793 9.67 2.23 8.46
N ALA A 794 8.57 2.97 8.65
CA ALA A 794 7.33 2.76 7.91
C ALA A 794 7.50 2.97 6.40
N GLN A 795 8.32 3.93 5.95
CA GLN A 795 8.62 4.07 4.52
C GLN A 795 9.41 2.88 3.98
N THR A 796 10.36 2.35 4.75
CA THR A 796 11.11 1.13 4.37
C THR A 796 10.19 -0.08 4.24
N PHE A 797 9.22 -0.22 5.16
CA PHE A 797 8.17 -1.24 5.11
C PHE A 797 7.21 -1.06 3.91
N MET A 798 6.94 0.19 3.48
CA MET A 798 6.17 0.43 2.26
C MET A 798 6.97 0.07 1.00
N ASP A 799 8.26 0.36 0.98
CA ASP A 799 9.15 0.07 -0.15
C ASP A 799 9.42 -1.44 -0.33
N SER A 800 9.39 -2.22 0.75
CA SER A 800 9.47 -3.70 0.68
C SER A 800 8.19 -4.34 0.12
N CYS A 801 7.03 -3.71 0.29
CA CYS A 801 5.76 -4.16 -0.27
C CYS A 801 5.54 -3.74 -1.74
N SER A 802 6.52 -3.14 -2.41
CA SER A 802 6.41 -2.64 -3.78
C SER A 802 6.96 -3.62 -4.79
N THR A 803 6.21 -3.95 -5.86
CA THR A 803 6.73 -4.76 -6.98
C THR A 803 7.74 -4.00 -7.85
N SER A 804 7.77 -2.66 -7.79
CA SER A 804 8.59 -1.85 -8.70
C SER A 804 10.10 -1.90 -8.41
N ASP A 805 10.91 -1.86 -9.48
CA ASP A 805 12.37 -1.86 -9.43
C ASP A 805 12.93 -0.75 -8.53
N HIS A 806 13.88 -1.11 -7.67
CA HIS A 806 14.46 -0.19 -6.71
C HIS A 806 15.54 0.71 -7.36
N ARG A 807 15.10 1.62 -8.24
CA ARG A 807 15.97 2.63 -8.85
C ARG A 807 16.38 3.66 -7.80
N LEU A 808 17.68 3.74 -7.54
CA LEU A 808 18.33 4.77 -6.73
C LEU A 808 19.05 5.76 -7.65
N GLY A 809 19.26 6.97 -7.13
CA GLY A 809 19.97 8.06 -7.79
C GLY A 809 20.30 9.14 -6.78
N LYS A 810 21.00 10.20 -7.22
CA LYS A 810 21.41 11.30 -6.33
C LYS A 810 20.24 12.02 -5.66
N ASP A 811 19.08 12.04 -6.33
CA ASP A 811 17.86 12.70 -5.87
C ASP A 811 16.92 11.74 -5.11
N SER A 812 17.40 10.54 -4.74
CA SER A 812 16.61 9.60 -3.93
C SER A 812 16.55 10.05 -2.46
N PRO A 813 15.41 9.93 -1.78
CA PRO A 813 15.30 10.27 -0.36
C PRO A 813 16.32 9.50 0.49
N SER A 814 16.89 10.17 1.49
CA SER A 814 17.93 9.57 2.34
C SER A 814 17.45 8.34 3.11
N SER A 815 16.16 8.24 3.46
CA SER A 815 15.55 7.01 4.00
C SER A 815 15.67 5.81 3.06
N LYS A 816 15.48 6.05 1.74
CA LYS A 816 15.56 5.02 0.70
C LYS A 816 17.00 4.59 0.43
N LEU A 817 17.96 5.53 0.51
CA LEU A 817 19.39 5.22 0.43
C LEU A 817 19.85 4.41 1.65
N LEU A 818 19.38 4.77 2.85
CA LEU A 818 19.78 4.19 4.13
C LEU A 818 19.43 2.69 4.26
N TYR A 819 18.32 2.25 3.66
CA TYR A 819 17.87 0.84 3.65
C TYR A 819 17.98 0.17 2.27
N ALA A 820 18.77 0.75 1.34
CA ALA A 820 18.90 0.29 -0.04
C ALA A 820 19.32 -1.19 -0.20
N LYS A 821 20.10 -1.71 0.74
CA LYS A 821 20.58 -3.11 0.76
C LYS A 821 19.54 -4.09 1.33
N ASP A 822 18.73 -3.62 2.27
CA ASP A 822 17.82 -4.45 3.05
C ASP A 822 16.47 -4.63 2.34
N ILE A 823 16.02 -3.60 1.60
CA ILE A 823 14.74 -3.63 0.86
C ILE A 823 14.61 -4.82 -0.11
N PRO A 824 15.63 -5.22 -0.89
CA PRO A 824 15.57 -6.45 -1.70
C PRO A 824 15.36 -7.74 -0.88
N ILE A 825 15.93 -7.82 0.32
CA ILE A 825 15.78 -8.96 1.23
C ILE A 825 14.34 -8.99 1.78
N TYR A 826 13.84 -7.83 2.22
CA TYR A 826 12.46 -7.71 2.71
C TYR A 826 11.42 -7.98 1.59
N LYS A 827 11.70 -7.61 0.34
CA LYS A 827 10.86 -7.99 -0.81
C LYS A 827 10.75 -9.52 -0.95
N GLU A 828 11.87 -10.24 -0.85
CA GLU A 828 11.87 -11.71 -0.88
C GLU A 828 11.02 -12.29 0.27
N TRP A 829 11.02 -11.67 1.45
CA TRP A 829 10.17 -12.08 2.56
C TRP A 829 8.68 -11.84 2.26
N VAL A 830 8.32 -10.71 1.64
CA VAL A 830 6.94 -10.41 1.22
C VAL A 830 6.44 -11.37 0.13
N ASP A 831 7.27 -11.62 -0.89
CA ASP A 831 6.96 -12.58 -1.96
C ASP A 831 6.74 -13.99 -1.40
N ARG A 832 7.63 -14.44 -0.50
CA ARG A 832 7.51 -15.73 0.20
C ARG A 832 6.26 -15.78 1.07
N TYR A 833 5.99 -14.75 1.86
CA TYR A 833 4.79 -14.65 2.70
C TYR A 833 3.50 -14.79 1.88
N TYR A 834 3.38 -14.09 0.73
CA TYR A 834 2.21 -14.23 -0.14
C TYR A 834 2.11 -15.59 -0.83
N SER A 835 3.25 -16.20 -1.21
CA SER A 835 3.30 -17.56 -1.75
C SER A 835 2.84 -18.59 -0.71
N ASP A 836 3.38 -18.52 0.50
CA ASP A 836 3.11 -19.46 1.58
C ASP A 836 1.63 -19.39 2.02
N ILE A 837 1.06 -18.19 2.12
CA ILE A 837 -0.39 -18.01 2.37
C ILE A 837 -1.23 -18.64 1.25
N LYS A 838 -0.82 -18.51 -0.01
CA LYS A 838 -1.54 -19.11 -1.14
C LYS A 838 -1.46 -20.65 -1.11
N MET A 839 -0.39 -21.22 -0.59
CA MET A 839 -0.23 -22.67 -0.41
C MET A 839 -0.98 -23.25 0.80
N MET A 840 -1.44 -22.41 1.75
CA MET A 840 -2.28 -22.88 2.86
C MET A 840 -3.62 -23.43 2.35
N GLN A 841 -4.17 -24.39 3.11
CA GLN A 841 -5.52 -24.89 2.88
C GLN A 841 -6.54 -23.74 2.90
N PRO A 842 -7.53 -23.72 1.99
CA PRO A 842 -8.58 -22.71 1.99
C PRO A 842 -9.44 -22.86 3.25
N ILE A 843 -9.87 -21.73 3.80
CA ILE A 843 -10.72 -21.70 5.00
C ILE A 843 -12.17 -21.85 4.56
N SER A 844 -12.93 -22.76 5.20
CA SER A 844 -14.35 -22.90 4.89
C SER A 844 -15.14 -21.69 5.43
N ASP A 845 -16.20 -21.29 4.73
CA ASP A 845 -17.10 -20.24 5.22
C ASP A 845 -17.71 -20.59 6.60
N GLN A 846 -17.87 -21.88 6.91
CA GLN A 846 -18.36 -22.33 8.22
C GLN A 846 -17.35 -22.04 9.33
N ASP A 847 -16.07 -22.35 9.13
CA ASP A 847 -15.00 -22.10 10.11
C ASP A 847 -14.76 -20.60 10.29
N MET A 848 -14.80 -19.85 9.18
CA MET A 848 -14.66 -18.39 9.22
C MET A 848 -15.83 -17.74 9.97
N ASN A 849 -17.08 -18.15 9.69
CA ASN A 849 -18.25 -17.63 10.39
C ASN A 849 -18.23 -18.01 11.88
N ALA A 850 -17.76 -19.21 12.26
CA ALA A 850 -17.60 -19.59 13.65
C ALA A 850 -16.60 -18.69 14.41
N MET A 851 -15.48 -18.31 13.76
CA MET A 851 -14.52 -17.36 14.32
C MET A 851 -15.12 -15.94 14.43
N LEU A 852 -15.79 -15.46 13.38
CA LEU A 852 -16.45 -14.14 13.37
C LEU A 852 -17.57 -14.05 14.43
N ALA A 853 -18.32 -15.14 14.67
CA ALA A 853 -19.34 -15.22 15.71
C ALA A 853 -18.72 -15.07 17.11
N GLU A 854 -17.57 -15.72 17.37
CA GLU A 854 -16.87 -15.63 18.64
C GLU A 854 -16.29 -14.22 18.88
N GLU A 855 -15.66 -13.60 17.88
CA GLU A 855 -15.19 -12.21 17.94
C GLU A 855 -16.34 -11.22 18.21
N SER A 856 -17.48 -11.40 17.55
CA SER A 856 -18.70 -10.64 17.86
C SER A 856 -19.22 -10.86 19.27
N ARG A 857 -19.15 -12.10 19.79
CA ARG A 857 -19.60 -12.44 21.14
C ARG A 857 -18.67 -11.85 22.21
N MET A 858 -17.36 -11.88 22.00
CA MET A 858 -16.37 -11.30 22.94
C MET A 858 -16.51 -9.79 23.06
N HIS A 859 -16.84 -9.09 21.98
CA HIS A 859 -16.81 -7.63 21.91
C HIS A 859 -18.19 -6.96 21.78
N ALA A 860 -19.28 -7.70 22.01
CA ALA A 860 -20.66 -7.21 21.86
C ALA A 860 -21.01 -5.99 22.73
N SER A 861 -20.38 -5.85 23.91
CA SER A 861 -20.64 -4.77 24.88
C SER A 861 -19.57 -3.67 24.91
N GLU A 862 -18.59 -3.71 24.01
CA GLU A 862 -17.46 -2.75 24.00
C GLU A 862 -17.84 -1.36 23.45
N PHE A 863 -18.91 -1.26 22.67
CA PHE A 863 -19.29 -0.02 21.97
C PHE A 863 -20.76 0.34 22.17
N ASN A 864 -21.05 1.65 22.23
CA ASN A 864 -22.43 2.14 22.22
C ASN A 864 -23.00 2.08 20.79
N THR A 865 -23.59 0.94 20.41
CA THR A 865 -24.22 0.72 19.10
C THR A 865 -25.30 1.77 18.80
N MET A 866 -26.04 2.23 19.81
CA MET A 866 -27.13 3.21 19.62
C MET A 866 -26.59 4.59 19.27
N ALA A 867 -25.47 5.01 19.85
CA ALA A 867 -24.79 6.24 19.45
C ALA A 867 -24.26 6.16 18.00
N ALA A 868 -23.66 5.03 17.60
CA ALA A 868 -23.23 4.85 16.21
C ALA A 868 -24.42 4.87 15.22
N LEU A 869 -25.54 4.24 15.57
CA LEU A 869 -26.78 4.27 14.79
C LEU A 869 -27.40 5.67 14.70
N ALA A 870 -27.31 6.48 15.75
CA ALA A 870 -27.82 7.86 15.75
C ALA A 870 -27.04 8.76 14.78
N GLU A 871 -25.71 8.65 14.79
CA GLU A 871 -24.86 9.37 13.82
C GLU A 871 -25.12 8.88 12.38
N LEU A 872 -25.26 7.56 12.16
CA LEU A 872 -25.63 7.01 10.84
C LEU A 872 -27.00 7.48 10.35
N TYR A 873 -27.99 7.54 11.24
CA TYR A 873 -29.31 8.10 10.94
C TYR A 873 -29.21 9.58 10.53
N GLY A 874 -28.26 10.35 11.09
CA GLY A 874 -27.94 11.70 10.63
C GLY A 874 -27.58 11.78 9.15
N TYR A 875 -26.82 10.80 8.62
CA TYR A 875 -26.56 10.69 7.18
C TYR A 875 -27.80 10.25 6.39
N ALA A 876 -28.56 9.27 6.89
CA ALA A 876 -29.80 8.83 6.24
C ALA A 876 -30.82 9.98 6.09
N PHE A 877 -30.98 10.81 7.12
CA PHE A 877 -31.83 11.99 7.10
C PHE A 877 -31.28 13.08 6.15
N LYS A 878 -29.97 13.34 6.17
CA LYS A 878 -29.32 14.35 5.31
C LYS A 878 -29.44 14.06 3.81
N TYR A 879 -29.49 12.78 3.43
CA TYR A 879 -29.57 12.33 2.03
C TYR A 879 -30.90 11.60 1.73
N ASN A 880 -31.95 11.85 2.51
CA ASN A 880 -33.22 11.13 2.47
C ASN A 880 -33.83 11.08 1.05
N ASP A 881 -33.96 12.21 0.36
CA ASP A 881 -34.65 12.26 -0.95
C ASP A 881 -33.98 11.34 -1.99
N GLN A 882 -32.65 11.26 -1.97
CA GLN A 882 -31.86 10.41 -2.86
C GLN A 882 -31.96 8.94 -2.46
N LEU A 883 -32.03 8.68 -1.16
CA LEU A 883 -32.15 7.34 -0.60
C LEU A 883 -33.54 6.74 -0.84
N ILE A 884 -34.61 7.53 -0.70
CA ILE A 884 -35.98 7.10 -1.02
C ILE A 884 -36.09 6.76 -2.51
N LEU A 885 -35.60 7.61 -3.41
CA LEU A 885 -35.58 7.32 -4.86
C LEU A 885 -34.83 6.01 -5.17
N ALA A 886 -33.63 5.81 -4.62
CA ALA A 886 -32.87 4.57 -4.80
C ALA A 886 -33.57 3.33 -4.20
N LEU A 887 -34.36 3.50 -3.15
CA LEU A 887 -35.15 2.43 -2.53
C LEU A 887 -36.47 2.14 -3.29
N GLU A 888 -36.98 3.08 -4.09
CA GLU A 888 -38.14 2.89 -4.96
C GLU A 888 -37.76 2.31 -6.34
N GLU A 889 -36.57 2.65 -6.85
CA GLU A 889 -36.04 2.08 -8.10
C GLU A 889 -35.63 0.59 -7.96
N ASP A 890 -35.19 0.15 -6.78
CA ASP A 890 -34.79 -1.24 -6.55
C ASP A 890 -35.97 -2.20 -6.29
N GLU A 891 -36.04 -3.28 -7.06
CA GLU A 891 -37.15 -4.24 -7.02
C GLU A 891 -37.20 -5.03 -5.70
N PHE A 892 -36.05 -5.35 -5.10
CA PHE A 892 -35.99 -6.10 -3.84
C PHE A 892 -36.38 -5.21 -2.65
N SER A 893 -35.98 -3.95 -2.68
CA SER A 893 -36.38 -2.91 -1.73
C SER A 893 -37.89 -2.66 -1.76
N THR A 894 -38.45 -2.51 -2.97
CA THR A 894 -39.90 -2.34 -3.17
C THR A 894 -40.70 -3.54 -2.65
N LYS A 895 -40.27 -4.78 -2.96
CA LYS A 895 -40.86 -6.02 -2.41
C LYS A 895 -40.86 -6.04 -0.87
N GLN A 896 -39.81 -5.51 -0.24
CA GLN A 896 -39.65 -5.48 1.21
C GLN A 896 -40.19 -4.20 1.89
N ARG A 897 -40.75 -3.26 1.11
CA ARG A 897 -41.28 -1.96 1.54
C ARG A 897 -40.29 -1.14 2.38
N LEU A 898 -39.02 -1.07 1.94
CA LEU A 898 -37.96 -0.43 2.72
C LEU A 898 -38.10 1.09 2.80
N ALA A 899 -38.49 1.76 1.69
CA ALA A 899 -38.76 3.21 1.68
C ALA A 899 -39.81 3.60 2.74
N TYR A 900 -40.96 2.92 2.76
CA TYR A 900 -42.02 3.13 3.74
C TYR A 900 -41.56 2.91 5.20
N LYS A 901 -40.67 1.93 5.45
CA LYS A 901 -40.08 1.73 6.79
C LYS A 901 -39.14 2.87 7.18
N LEU A 902 -38.39 3.42 6.23
CA LEU A 902 -37.53 4.59 6.47
C LEU A 902 -38.37 5.83 6.79
N GLU A 903 -39.46 6.08 6.06
CA GLU A 903 -40.42 7.14 6.39
C GLU A 903 -41.06 6.95 7.78
N GLN A 904 -41.42 5.72 8.17
CA GLN A 904 -41.90 5.45 9.53
C GLN A 904 -40.85 5.83 10.59
N ILE A 905 -39.57 5.52 10.37
CA ILE A 905 -38.49 5.93 11.27
C ILE A 905 -38.39 7.46 11.31
N HIS A 906 -38.43 8.16 10.17
CA HIS A 906 -38.39 9.62 10.14
C HIS A 906 -39.53 10.25 10.93
N ASN A 907 -40.74 9.71 10.82
CA ASN A 907 -41.89 10.15 11.62
C ASN A 907 -41.70 9.88 13.13
N ILE A 908 -41.19 8.71 13.52
CA ILE A 908 -40.92 8.39 14.93
C ILE A 908 -39.82 9.32 15.50
N MET A 909 -38.73 9.51 14.76
CA MET A 909 -37.55 10.30 15.15
C MET A 909 -37.76 11.82 15.13
N SER A 910 -38.91 12.28 14.62
CA SER A 910 -39.30 13.71 14.54
C SER A 910 -40.47 14.08 15.46
N ASN A 911 -41.17 13.08 16.02
CA ASN A 911 -42.28 13.28 16.96
C ASN A 911 -41.84 13.20 18.44
N ASP A 912 -40.58 12.85 18.71
CA ASP A 912 -39.88 12.79 20.01
C ASP A 912 -38.62 13.69 20.04
#